data_AF-A0A522L926-F1
#
_entry.id   AF-A0A522L926-F1
#
_cell.length_a   1.000
_cell.length_b   1.000
_cell.length_c   1.000
_cell.angle_alpha   90.00
_cell.angle_beta   90.00
_cell.angle_gamma   90.00
#
_symmetry.space_group_name_H-M   'P 1'
#
loop_
_entity.id
_entity.type
_entity.pdbx_description
1 polymer ?
#
loop_
_entity_poly.entity_id
_entity_poly.type
_entity_poly.pdbx_seq_one_letter_code
_entity_poly.pdbx_strand_id
1 'polypeptide(L)'
;MSTSRRVALKGAIFRVVAPLIRKTRSYRAWQVYEAHRVSSASSGRPVMPGSLDNTKSVNNLSNVESSDQRRGGNAAEDVLYRLYALSSESSDDYVQIDSEPADPSKIDVRAIAFYLPQFHPIPENDVWWGRGFTEWTNVTKALPQFVGHYQPRLPGELGFYDLRLVDVMRRQVELARHYGLKGFCFHYYWFGGRRLLERPLEQFVASKDIDFPFCICWANENWSRRWDGMDEDILIGQSHSPEDDIAFITALEPLLRDRRYIKINGKPLIVLYRPSILPDANATQQRWRKYCRDVGIGEIVLAMVQFDVEDPRVFGFDVAIEFPPHKLARGLDPINDKLQIVNPNYSGYVVDYEAVIGRAREQSTAPFNMIRGVFPSWDNEARKPGRGYTFANATPISYRKWLDLAIDYARRYPVEGERLVFINAWNEWAEGAYLEPDRRYGYAYLSQTRAALQGDLPTRGPIAGRRVAVISHDAHPHGAQYLALNLTRELVSGLGMGVDVLLLEGGRLASDFINAARVHFLMGISTKELNELFSKLRESGVELVIANTSVSGRITRAVAAAGLRVITLVHEMPRLIRDYGLQSAVRDLVKYSEKVILPSTAVRDGLLEFVDAGSLAEKATLRPQGLFTRSKYRGVGDLTRARTLLRRKLGLPDDACIVLTVGYADRRKGVDLLLEAAAICCKADARLHFVWVGHLDETLREENTAAIEKGGLAAHFHFVGLDFDTDDYYAGSDLYALPSREDPFPSVVLESLSVGVPVVAFSGTGGGADLLQRGVGVVVPSFDVAEYAKAILGLLADNDTRRRLGRNGVELVDAEFSFRQYAMDLLCLGGVEIPRVSVVVPNFNYSRYLGERLACIAEQTVPVYEIIVLDDRSTDDSVETIQRLRHELQPEPRVVVNRVNSGSVFRQWQRGAELARGEYVWIAEADDLAMPEFLEHMLHGMSVDRDVQLAYCQSEAIDEHGQQLMPNYLSYTNDLSVERWARSYLVTGAQEVNDALGVKNTIPNVSAVLFRHDSLCKVMSRELPQILRYKVAGDWLVYLYVLLNGKIFYDPQVSNRHRRHHNSVTLGMTSAAHYQEVVELQECARSMFQMSETSIAAATAYLETLRKYLGVASAPATEG
;
A
#
# COMPACT_ATOMS: atom_id res chain seq x y z
N MET A 1 -1.38 -56.10 14.45
CA MET A 1 -2.73 -55.77 14.94
C MET A 1 -3.40 -54.86 13.93
N SER A 2 -4.63 -55.18 13.48
CA SER A 2 -5.40 -54.29 12.59
C SER A 2 -5.62 -52.91 13.23
N THR A 3 -5.74 -51.86 12.41
CA THR A 3 -5.96 -50.47 12.84
C THR A 3 -7.14 -50.37 13.82
N SER A 4 -8.21 -51.13 13.57
CA SER A 4 -9.38 -51.22 14.46
C SER A 4 -9.05 -51.80 15.86
N ARG A 5 -8.15 -52.77 15.98
CA ARG A 5 -7.74 -53.32 17.29
C ARG A 5 -6.81 -52.35 18.05
N ARG A 6 -5.96 -51.58 17.36
CA ARG A 6 -5.11 -50.54 17.99
C ARG A 6 -5.95 -49.38 18.54
N VAL A 7 -6.97 -48.97 17.79
CA VAL A 7 -7.93 -47.93 18.22
C VAL A 7 -8.77 -48.40 19.40
N ALA A 8 -9.24 -49.66 19.39
CA ALA A 8 -9.98 -50.23 20.51
C ALA A 8 -9.13 -50.32 21.80
N LEU A 9 -7.86 -50.73 21.68
CA LEU A 9 -6.93 -50.79 22.80
C LEU A 9 -6.61 -49.38 23.35
N LYS A 10 -6.35 -48.41 22.46
CA LYS A 10 -6.18 -46.99 22.86
C LYS A 10 -7.44 -46.47 23.56
N GLY A 11 -8.62 -46.77 23.04
CA GLY A 11 -9.88 -46.35 23.65
C GLY A 11 -10.11 -46.94 25.05
N ALA A 12 -9.77 -48.22 25.25
CA ALA A 12 -9.82 -48.84 26.57
C ALA A 12 -8.86 -48.18 27.56
N ILE A 13 -7.62 -47.89 27.13
CA ILE A 13 -6.63 -47.17 27.95
C ILE A 13 -7.14 -45.77 28.31
N PHE A 14 -7.58 -44.99 27.32
CA PHE A 14 -8.07 -43.62 27.55
C PHE A 14 -9.26 -43.57 28.51
N ARG A 15 -10.17 -44.56 28.51
CA ARG A 15 -11.27 -44.63 29.48
C ARG A 15 -10.81 -44.95 30.90
N VAL A 16 -9.79 -45.79 31.07
CA VAL A 16 -9.27 -46.19 32.38
C VAL A 16 -8.45 -45.07 33.03
N VAL A 17 -7.61 -44.35 32.28
CA VAL A 17 -6.81 -43.23 32.80
C VAL A 17 -7.49 -41.86 32.67
N ALA A 18 -8.73 -41.80 32.17
CA ALA A 18 -9.50 -40.57 31.96
C ALA A 18 -9.44 -39.55 33.13
N PRO A 19 -9.51 -39.93 34.43
CA PRO A 19 -9.44 -38.96 35.52
C PRO A 19 -8.13 -38.17 35.57
N LEU A 20 -7.01 -38.78 35.15
CA LEU A 20 -5.66 -38.21 35.20
C LEU A 20 -5.32 -37.38 33.95
N ILE A 21 -5.88 -37.75 32.78
CA ILE A 21 -5.48 -37.13 31.49
C ILE A 21 -6.60 -36.32 30.81
N ARG A 22 -7.77 -36.15 31.45
CA ARG A 22 -8.91 -35.40 30.88
C ARG A 22 -8.63 -33.96 30.47
N LYS A 23 -7.59 -33.33 31.03
CA LYS A 23 -7.17 -31.97 30.68
C LYS A 23 -6.17 -31.92 29.50
N THR A 24 -5.65 -33.06 29.04
CA THR A 24 -4.67 -33.12 27.95
C THR A 24 -5.32 -32.98 26.57
N ARG A 25 -4.58 -32.38 25.63
CA ARG A 25 -5.02 -32.20 24.23
C ARG A 25 -5.34 -33.54 23.56
N SER A 26 -4.57 -34.59 23.88
CA SER A 26 -4.73 -35.93 23.32
C SER A 26 -6.03 -36.61 23.74
N TYR A 27 -6.47 -36.45 24.99
CA TYR A 27 -7.76 -37.00 25.46
C TYR A 27 -8.95 -36.28 24.82
N ARG A 28 -8.89 -34.93 24.70
CA ARG A 28 -9.93 -34.15 24.01
C ARG A 28 -10.04 -34.51 22.52
N ALA A 29 -8.90 -34.65 21.84
CA ALA A 29 -8.86 -35.11 20.45
C ALA A 29 -9.43 -36.53 20.29
N TRP A 30 -9.18 -37.42 21.24
CA TRP A 30 -9.76 -38.76 21.25
C TRP A 30 -11.28 -38.75 21.45
N GLN A 31 -11.83 -37.88 22.31
CA GLN A 31 -13.28 -37.72 22.46
C GLN A 31 -13.96 -37.18 21.18
N VAL A 32 -13.33 -36.22 20.50
CA VAL A 32 -13.80 -35.71 19.21
C VAL A 32 -13.78 -36.83 18.16
N TYR A 33 -12.71 -37.62 18.11
CA TYR A 33 -12.61 -38.77 17.22
C TYR A 33 -13.71 -39.83 17.49
N GLU A 34 -14.01 -40.15 18.76
CA GLU A 34 -15.08 -41.10 19.09
C GLU A 34 -16.47 -40.59 18.68
N ALA A 35 -16.73 -39.29 18.86
CA ALA A 35 -17.99 -38.65 18.44
C ALA A 35 -18.21 -38.69 16.91
N HIS A 36 -17.15 -38.46 16.12
CA HIS A 36 -17.23 -38.52 14.66
C HIS A 36 -17.40 -39.97 14.14
N ARG A 37 -16.89 -40.96 14.87
CA ARG A 37 -17.02 -42.38 14.50
C ARG A 37 -18.45 -42.92 14.67
N VAL A 38 -19.22 -42.37 15.60
CA VAL A 38 -20.65 -42.69 15.77
C VAL A 38 -21.48 -42.05 14.66
N SER A 39 -21.04 -40.89 14.15
CA SER A 39 -21.69 -40.17 13.04
C SER A 39 -21.41 -40.78 11.66
N SER A 40 -20.27 -41.43 11.44
CA SER A 40 -19.85 -41.93 10.12
C SER A 40 -20.33 -43.36 9.77
N ALA A 41 -21.17 -43.97 10.60
CA ALA A 41 -21.69 -45.32 10.37
C ALA A 41 -23.01 -45.36 9.56
N SER A 42 -23.53 -44.21 9.11
CA SER A 42 -24.90 -44.09 8.56
C SER A 42 -25.03 -43.74 7.06
N SER A 43 -23.96 -43.73 6.24
CA SER A 43 -24.10 -43.54 4.79
C SER A 43 -23.29 -44.55 3.97
N GLY A 44 -24.00 -45.36 3.18
CA GLY A 44 -23.48 -46.52 2.46
C GLY A 44 -22.83 -46.21 1.10
N ARG A 45 -21.79 -47.00 0.82
CA ARG A 45 -21.13 -47.41 -0.45
C ARG A 45 -21.21 -46.52 -1.72
N PRO A 46 -20.07 -46.21 -2.37
CA PRO A 46 -20.02 -45.68 -3.73
C PRO A 46 -20.02 -46.78 -4.81
N VAL A 47 -20.67 -46.49 -5.93
CA VAL A 47 -20.67 -47.26 -7.19
C VAL A 47 -19.58 -46.69 -8.11
N MET A 48 -18.83 -47.58 -8.79
CA MET A 48 -17.74 -47.25 -9.73
C MET A 48 -18.29 -46.73 -11.08
N PRO A 49 -17.67 -45.73 -11.74
CA PRO A 49 -18.05 -45.33 -13.10
C PRO A 49 -17.32 -46.17 -14.17
N GLY A 50 -18.08 -46.66 -15.15
CA GLY A 50 -17.60 -47.28 -16.38
C GLY A 50 -17.22 -46.25 -17.46
N SER A 51 -16.40 -46.71 -18.40
CA SER A 51 -15.80 -46.01 -19.54
C SER A 51 -16.79 -45.27 -20.44
N LEU A 52 -16.39 -44.11 -20.97
CA LEU A 52 -17.00 -43.53 -22.16
C LEU A 52 -15.95 -43.27 -23.25
N ASP A 53 -16.36 -43.70 -24.43
CA ASP A 53 -15.64 -43.82 -25.68
C ASP A 53 -15.54 -42.47 -26.41
N ASN A 54 -14.43 -42.27 -27.10
CA ASN A 54 -14.17 -41.12 -27.95
C ASN A 54 -14.81 -41.35 -29.32
N THR A 55 -15.73 -40.49 -29.76
CA THR A 55 -15.87 -40.00 -31.16
C THR A 55 -17.20 -39.26 -31.35
N LYS A 56 -17.15 -37.94 -31.60
CA LYS A 56 -17.74 -37.27 -32.78
C LYS A 56 -17.75 -35.73 -32.67
N SER A 57 -17.17 -35.14 -33.72
CA SER A 57 -17.50 -33.87 -34.40
C SER A 57 -17.40 -32.54 -33.65
N VAL A 58 -16.31 -31.85 -33.97
CA VAL A 58 -16.22 -30.41 -34.24
C VAL A 58 -17.25 -30.02 -35.32
N ASN A 59 -18.20 -29.14 -34.99
CA ASN A 59 -18.82 -28.10 -35.84
C ASN A 59 -20.14 -27.62 -35.22
N ASN A 60 -20.39 -26.32 -35.34
CA ASN A 60 -21.60 -25.55 -34.99
C ASN A 60 -21.63 -24.89 -33.60
N LEU A 61 -21.06 -23.68 -33.51
CA LEU A 61 -21.50 -22.63 -32.59
C LEU A 61 -21.68 -21.33 -33.39
N SER A 62 -22.74 -21.29 -34.17
CA SER A 62 -23.35 -20.06 -34.70
C SER A 62 -24.85 -20.26 -34.59
N ASN A 63 -25.53 -19.31 -33.95
CA ASN A 63 -26.98 -19.23 -33.64
C ASN A 63 -27.39 -19.80 -32.27
N VAL A 64 -27.46 -18.91 -31.27
CA VAL A 64 -28.67 -18.78 -30.44
C VAL A 64 -28.86 -17.29 -30.14
N GLU A 65 -29.83 -16.68 -30.81
CA GLU A 65 -30.40 -15.38 -30.47
C GLU A 65 -31.26 -15.45 -29.20
N SER A 66 -31.29 -14.30 -28.54
CA SER A 66 -32.21 -13.80 -27.51
C SER A 66 -33.53 -14.56 -27.28
N SER A 67 -33.68 -15.09 -26.07
CA SER A 67 -34.95 -14.96 -25.34
C SER A 67 -34.72 -15.00 -23.84
N ASP A 68 -35.05 -13.88 -23.21
CA ASP A 68 -35.11 -13.67 -21.78
C ASP A 68 -36.30 -14.46 -21.21
N GLN A 69 -36.02 -15.55 -20.46
CA GLN A 69 -37.00 -16.19 -19.57
C GLN A 69 -36.33 -17.21 -18.63
N ARG A 70 -36.19 -16.82 -17.36
CA ARG A 70 -36.06 -17.67 -16.15
C ARG A 70 -35.23 -18.96 -16.28
N ARG A 71 -34.00 -18.97 -15.75
CA ARG A 71 -33.40 -20.09 -14.99
C ARG A 71 -32.05 -19.67 -14.40
N GLY A 72 -31.82 -20.04 -13.15
CA GLY A 72 -30.59 -19.73 -12.42
C GLY A 72 -29.34 -20.17 -13.18
N GLY A 73 -28.50 -19.19 -13.52
CA GLY A 73 -27.12 -19.45 -13.94
C GLY A 73 -26.41 -20.14 -12.79
N ASN A 74 -25.84 -21.31 -13.06
CA ASN A 74 -25.22 -22.14 -12.05
C ASN A 74 -24.01 -21.36 -11.52
N ALA A 75 -23.92 -21.07 -10.22
CA ALA A 75 -22.76 -20.38 -9.63
C ALA A 75 -21.42 -21.06 -9.99
N ALA A 76 -21.46 -22.34 -10.35
CA ALA A 76 -20.35 -23.10 -10.89
C ALA A 76 -19.84 -22.61 -12.26
N GLU A 77 -20.70 -22.16 -13.16
CA GLU A 77 -20.30 -21.66 -14.50
C GLU A 77 -19.59 -20.31 -14.42
N ASP A 78 -20.09 -19.40 -13.59
CA ASP A 78 -19.48 -18.06 -13.39
C ASP A 78 -18.10 -18.18 -12.71
N VAL A 79 -17.96 -19.13 -11.78
CA VAL A 79 -16.67 -19.46 -11.15
C VAL A 79 -15.72 -20.09 -12.17
N LEU A 80 -16.18 -21.02 -13.01
CA LEU A 80 -15.35 -21.60 -14.08
C LEU A 80 -14.86 -20.53 -15.06
N TYR A 81 -15.73 -19.59 -15.46
CA TYR A 81 -15.37 -18.51 -16.37
C TYR A 81 -14.28 -17.61 -15.79
N ARG A 82 -14.43 -17.17 -14.53
CA ARG A 82 -13.40 -16.37 -13.83
C ARG A 82 -12.07 -17.10 -13.70
N LEU A 83 -12.10 -18.43 -13.49
CA LEU A 83 -10.87 -19.23 -13.42
C LEU A 83 -10.14 -19.30 -14.77
N TYR A 84 -10.86 -19.43 -15.88
CA TYR A 84 -10.24 -19.50 -17.21
C TYR A 84 -9.76 -18.13 -17.71
N ALA A 85 -10.53 -17.06 -17.50
CA ALA A 85 -10.16 -15.70 -17.90
C ALA A 85 -8.80 -15.26 -17.31
N LEU A 86 -8.56 -15.57 -16.02
CA LEU A 86 -7.31 -15.27 -15.30
C LEU A 86 -6.05 -15.97 -15.86
N SER A 87 -6.21 -17.05 -16.61
CA SER A 87 -5.08 -17.77 -17.22
C SER A 87 -4.69 -17.21 -18.61
N SER A 88 -5.57 -16.40 -19.21
CA SER A 88 -5.44 -15.89 -20.58
C SER A 88 -5.25 -14.37 -20.69
N GLU A 89 -5.54 -13.61 -19.64
CA GLU A 89 -5.43 -12.14 -19.63
C GLU A 89 -4.08 -11.65 -19.11
N SER A 90 -3.56 -10.59 -19.72
CA SER A 90 -2.40 -9.84 -19.21
C SER A 90 -2.80 -9.10 -17.93
N SER A 91 -1.90 -9.10 -16.94
CA SER A 91 -2.05 -8.32 -15.70
C SER A 91 -1.90 -6.83 -15.98
N ASP A 92 -2.44 -5.97 -15.12
CA ASP A 92 -2.13 -4.53 -15.14
C ASP A 92 -0.62 -4.27 -14.91
N ASP A 93 0.04 -5.14 -14.15
CA ASP A 93 1.50 -5.18 -13.97
C ASP A 93 2.28 -5.69 -15.20
N TYR A 94 1.64 -5.95 -16.35
CA TYR A 94 2.31 -6.49 -17.53
C TYR A 94 3.32 -5.46 -18.08
N VAL A 95 4.57 -5.91 -18.24
CA VAL A 95 5.65 -5.07 -18.78
C VAL A 95 6.15 -5.67 -20.09
N GLN A 96 6.23 -4.83 -21.14
CA GLN A 96 6.94 -5.18 -22.39
C GLN A 96 8.46 -5.19 -22.16
N ILE A 97 9.23 -5.76 -23.09
CA ILE A 97 10.69 -5.76 -22.96
C ILE A 97 11.24 -4.33 -22.89
N ASP A 98 12.19 -4.08 -21.99
CA ASP A 98 12.87 -2.78 -21.89
C ASP A 98 13.76 -2.58 -23.12
N SER A 99 13.71 -1.40 -23.75
CA SER A 99 14.56 -1.10 -24.91
C SER A 99 16.04 -0.96 -24.56
N GLU A 100 16.34 -0.47 -23.35
CA GLU A 100 17.70 -0.21 -22.88
C GLU A 100 18.18 -1.27 -21.87
N PRO A 101 19.44 -1.74 -21.94
CA PRO A 101 19.99 -2.63 -20.93
C PRO A 101 20.26 -1.92 -19.59
N ALA A 102 20.41 -2.70 -18.54
CA ALA A 102 20.80 -2.21 -17.22
C ALA A 102 22.19 -1.55 -17.26
N ASP A 103 22.31 -0.38 -16.62
CA ASP A 103 23.57 0.37 -16.55
C ASP A 103 24.55 -0.32 -15.57
N PRO A 104 25.66 -0.88 -16.06
CA PRO A 104 26.61 -1.59 -15.20
C PRO A 104 27.27 -0.70 -14.16
N SER A 105 27.34 0.62 -14.38
CA SER A 105 27.95 1.57 -13.44
C SER A 105 27.10 1.80 -12.18
N LYS A 106 25.80 1.50 -12.25
CA LYS A 106 24.85 1.64 -11.14
C LYS A 106 24.69 0.38 -10.30
N ILE A 107 25.21 -0.77 -10.76
CA ILE A 107 25.01 -2.06 -10.10
C ILE A 107 26.23 -2.39 -9.25
N ASP A 108 26.08 -2.28 -7.93
CA ASP A 108 27.13 -2.58 -6.95
C ASP A 108 26.96 -3.93 -6.23
N VAL A 109 25.85 -4.63 -6.47
CA VAL A 109 25.54 -5.95 -5.90
C VAL A 109 25.44 -7.02 -6.98
N ARG A 110 26.02 -8.19 -6.73
CA ARG A 110 26.03 -9.33 -7.65
C ARG A 110 24.85 -10.26 -7.38
N ALA A 111 23.78 -10.11 -8.17
CA ALA A 111 22.63 -11.01 -8.15
C ALA A 111 22.90 -12.31 -8.93
N ILE A 112 22.67 -13.45 -8.27
CA ILE A 112 22.86 -14.80 -8.82
C ILE A 112 21.54 -15.55 -8.75
N ALA A 113 21.03 -16.05 -9.87
CA ALA A 113 19.77 -16.80 -9.89
C ALA A 113 20.03 -18.31 -9.93
N PHE A 114 19.28 -19.10 -9.15
CA PHE A 114 19.29 -20.55 -9.27
C PHE A 114 18.75 -20.98 -10.64
N TYR A 115 19.30 -22.04 -11.21
CA TYR A 115 18.97 -22.50 -12.56
C TYR A 115 18.65 -24.00 -12.55
N LEU A 116 17.43 -24.35 -12.96
CA LEU A 116 16.94 -25.72 -13.03
C LEU A 116 17.22 -26.32 -14.42
N PRO A 117 17.97 -27.44 -14.52
CA PRO A 117 18.27 -28.06 -15.80
C PRO A 117 17.14 -28.95 -16.36
N GLN A 118 16.05 -29.20 -15.63
CA GLN A 118 15.05 -30.24 -15.92
C GLN A 118 14.09 -29.95 -17.11
N PHE A 119 14.33 -28.90 -17.91
CA PHE A 119 13.56 -28.60 -19.13
C PHE A 119 14.12 -29.30 -20.38
N HIS A 120 14.51 -30.57 -20.23
CA HIS A 120 14.84 -31.47 -21.33
C HIS A 120 14.58 -32.93 -20.94
N PRO A 121 14.21 -33.81 -21.88
CA PRO A 121 14.01 -35.21 -21.59
C PRO A 121 15.34 -35.95 -21.39
N ILE A 122 15.35 -36.89 -20.45
CA ILE A 122 16.44 -37.86 -20.22
C ILE A 122 15.85 -39.28 -20.15
N PRO A 123 16.61 -40.32 -20.53
CA PRO A 123 16.11 -41.70 -20.53
C PRO A 123 15.52 -42.16 -19.20
N GLU A 124 16.10 -41.71 -18.08
CA GLU A 124 15.66 -42.06 -16.73
C GLU A 124 14.28 -41.47 -16.42
N ASN A 125 14.08 -40.18 -16.70
CA ASN A 125 12.79 -39.52 -16.53
C ASN A 125 11.71 -40.11 -17.45
N ASP A 126 12.09 -40.51 -18.66
CA ASP A 126 11.17 -41.19 -19.58
C ASP A 126 10.64 -42.51 -19.00
N VAL A 127 11.47 -43.25 -18.27
CA VAL A 127 11.09 -44.49 -17.56
C VAL A 127 10.24 -44.19 -16.32
N TRP A 128 10.58 -43.13 -15.57
CA TRP A 128 9.94 -42.84 -14.29
C TRP A 128 8.60 -42.10 -14.42
N TRP A 129 8.50 -41.18 -15.37
CA TRP A 129 7.40 -40.21 -15.49
C TRP A 129 6.66 -40.28 -16.82
N GLY A 130 7.17 -41.06 -17.76
CA GLY A 130 6.62 -41.23 -19.10
C GLY A 130 7.47 -40.56 -20.17
N ARG A 131 7.41 -41.12 -21.38
CA ARG A 131 8.24 -40.71 -22.53
C ARG A 131 8.09 -39.21 -22.84
N GLY A 132 9.22 -38.51 -22.92
CA GLY A 132 9.30 -37.09 -23.24
C GLY A 132 9.08 -36.16 -22.04
N PHE A 133 9.16 -36.67 -20.80
CA PHE A 133 8.89 -35.87 -19.61
C PHE A 133 9.87 -34.69 -19.47
N THR A 134 9.29 -33.53 -19.21
CA THR A 134 9.93 -32.30 -18.72
C THR A 134 8.98 -31.63 -17.73
N GLU A 135 9.46 -30.68 -16.93
CA GLU A 135 8.60 -29.94 -15.99
C GLU A 135 7.42 -29.23 -16.68
N TRP A 136 7.51 -28.92 -17.98
CA TRP A 136 6.37 -28.41 -18.77
C TRP A 136 5.15 -29.34 -18.74
N THR A 137 5.37 -30.65 -18.59
CA THR A 137 4.31 -31.64 -18.47
C THR A 137 3.44 -31.41 -17.22
N ASN A 138 4.04 -30.91 -16.14
CA ASN A 138 3.34 -30.60 -14.90
C ASN A 138 2.71 -29.21 -14.96
N VAL A 139 3.48 -28.21 -15.43
CA VAL A 139 3.04 -26.81 -15.56
C VAL A 139 1.77 -26.70 -16.41
N THR A 140 1.72 -27.38 -17.55
CA THR A 140 0.57 -27.31 -18.47
C THR A 140 -0.70 -28.00 -17.96
N LYS A 141 -0.57 -28.91 -16.97
CA LYS A 141 -1.70 -29.64 -16.37
C LYS A 141 -2.23 -28.99 -15.09
N ALA A 142 -1.52 -28.01 -14.55
CA ALA A 142 -1.91 -27.34 -13.32
C ALA A 142 -3.22 -26.58 -13.52
N LEU A 143 -4.09 -26.63 -12.51
CA LEU A 143 -5.39 -25.97 -12.53
C LEU A 143 -5.53 -25.05 -11.31
N PRO A 144 -6.20 -23.90 -11.46
CA PRO A 144 -6.54 -23.06 -10.32
C PRO A 144 -7.35 -23.81 -9.27
N GLN A 145 -7.00 -23.62 -8.00
CA GLN A 145 -7.69 -24.26 -6.87
C GLN A 145 -8.63 -23.31 -6.11
N PHE A 146 -8.41 -22.01 -6.23
CA PHE A 146 -9.18 -20.92 -5.60
C PHE A 146 -9.24 -19.71 -6.54
N VAL A 147 -10.20 -18.81 -6.32
CA VAL A 147 -10.35 -17.59 -7.13
C VAL A 147 -9.10 -16.71 -7.01
N GLY A 148 -8.53 -16.28 -8.13
CA GLY A 148 -7.29 -15.51 -8.18
C GLY A 148 -6.00 -16.35 -8.25
N HIS A 149 -6.10 -17.69 -8.16
CA HIS A 149 -4.95 -18.58 -8.25
C HIS A 149 -4.41 -18.66 -9.68
N TYR A 150 -3.19 -18.18 -9.91
CA TYR A 150 -2.56 -18.17 -11.24
C TYR A 150 -1.99 -19.54 -11.64
N GLN A 151 -2.84 -20.37 -12.25
CA GLN A 151 -2.46 -21.63 -12.91
C GLN A 151 -3.33 -21.86 -14.16
N PRO A 152 -2.84 -22.59 -15.19
CA PRO A 152 -1.43 -22.90 -15.40
C PRO A 152 -0.62 -21.63 -15.67
N ARG A 153 0.65 -21.62 -15.26
CA ARG A 153 1.59 -20.53 -15.58
C ARG A 153 2.20 -20.77 -16.95
N LEU A 154 1.99 -19.84 -17.88
CA LEU A 154 2.35 -20.03 -19.29
C LEU A 154 3.53 -19.13 -19.68
N PRO A 155 4.56 -19.66 -20.35
CA PRO A 155 5.73 -18.88 -20.75
C PRO A 155 5.37 -17.84 -21.83
N GLY A 156 6.07 -16.70 -21.76
CA GLY A 156 6.02 -15.60 -22.71
C GLY A 156 6.99 -15.85 -23.88
N GLU A 157 7.97 -14.96 -24.06
CA GLU A 157 8.87 -14.94 -25.22
C GLU A 157 9.60 -16.27 -25.48
N LEU A 158 10.10 -16.92 -24.42
CA LEU A 158 10.91 -18.14 -24.53
C LEU A 158 10.08 -19.39 -24.90
N GLY A 159 8.75 -19.33 -24.73
CA GLY A 159 7.86 -20.45 -24.97
C GLY A 159 8.17 -21.70 -24.12
N PHE A 160 7.55 -22.83 -24.49
CA PHE A 160 7.81 -24.13 -23.88
C PHE A 160 9.10 -24.75 -24.44
N TYR A 161 10.24 -24.20 -24.03
CA TYR A 161 11.54 -24.52 -24.60
C TYR A 161 12.10 -25.90 -24.20
N ASP A 162 13.13 -26.34 -24.92
CA ASP A 162 13.91 -27.55 -24.64
C ASP A 162 15.40 -27.20 -24.51
N LEU A 163 16.02 -27.48 -23.36
CA LEU A 163 17.41 -27.14 -23.06
C LEU A 163 18.46 -27.99 -23.81
N ARG A 164 18.04 -28.90 -24.68
CA ARG A 164 18.92 -29.48 -25.72
C ARG A 164 19.25 -28.47 -26.83
N LEU A 165 18.52 -27.37 -26.90
CA LEU A 165 18.74 -26.26 -27.84
C LEU A 165 19.56 -25.17 -27.14
N VAL A 166 20.83 -25.07 -27.50
CA VAL A 166 21.76 -24.10 -26.89
C VAL A 166 21.35 -22.64 -27.11
N ASP A 167 20.61 -22.32 -28.17
CA ASP A 167 20.11 -20.97 -28.45
C ASP A 167 19.13 -20.46 -27.38
N VAL A 168 18.41 -21.36 -26.71
CA VAL A 168 17.55 -21.01 -25.57
C VAL A 168 18.42 -20.44 -24.44
N MET A 169 19.54 -21.09 -24.13
CA MET A 169 20.48 -20.60 -23.11
C MET A 169 21.15 -19.29 -23.51
N ARG A 170 21.43 -19.07 -24.80
CA ARG A 170 21.92 -17.77 -25.30
C ARG A 170 20.91 -16.67 -25.01
N ARG A 171 19.63 -16.89 -25.34
CA ARG A 171 18.57 -15.92 -25.10
C ARG A 171 18.32 -15.68 -23.61
N GLN A 172 18.36 -16.73 -22.79
CA GLN A 172 18.27 -16.61 -21.33
C GLN A 172 19.41 -15.75 -20.76
N VAL A 173 20.64 -15.97 -21.21
CA VAL A 173 21.81 -15.16 -20.81
C VAL A 173 21.70 -13.72 -21.29
N GLU A 174 21.20 -13.50 -22.52
CA GLU A 174 20.94 -12.17 -23.05
C GLU A 174 19.96 -11.40 -22.15
N LEU A 175 18.82 -12.00 -21.83
CA LEU A 175 17.82 -11.42 -20.92
C LEU A 175 18.40 -11.18 -19.52
N ALA A 176 19.08 -12.17 -18.94
CA ALA A 176 19.68 -12.04 -17.61
C ALA A 176 20.67 -10.86 -17.54
N ARG A 177 21.52 -10.71 -18.56
CA ARG A 177 22.46 -9.58 -18.67
C ARG A 177 21.75 -8.26 -18.87
N HIS A 178 20.73 -8.23 -19.75
CA HIS A 178 19.94 -7.05 -20.06
C HIS A 178 19.32 -6.44 -18.80
N TYR A 179 18.90 -7.26 -17.85
CA TYR A 179 18.29 -6.83 -16.59
C TYR A 179 19.23 -6.83 -15.37
N GLY A 180 20.55 -6.97 -15.61
CA GLY A 180 21.57 -6.72 -14.59
C GLY A 180 21.97 -7.93 -13.72
N LEU A 181 21.42 -9.12 -13.96
CA LEU A 181 21.90 -10.34 -13.30
C LEU A 181 23.37 -10.60 -13.66
N LYS A 182 24.10 -11.22 -12.73
CA LYS A 182 25.55 -11.41 -12.85
C LYS A 182 25.99 -12.87 -12.81
N GLY A 183 25.06 -13.82 -12.69
CA GLY A 183 25.38 -15.23 -12.90
C GLY A 183 24.24 -16.20 -12.60
N PHE A 184 24.46 -17.46 -12.97
CA PHE A 184 23.56 -18.57 -12.68
C PHE A 184 24.18 -19.59 -11.71
N CYS A 185 23.37 -20.13 -10.81
CA CYS A 185 23.73 -21.25 -9.95
C CYS A 185 22.99 -22.50 -10.41
N PHE A 186 23.66 -23.37 -11.18
CA PHE A 186 23.04 -24.58 -11.71
C PHE A 186 22.84 -25.61 -10.63
N HIS A 187 21.63 -26.17 -10.54
CA HIS A 187 21.43 -27.42 -9.81
C HIS A 187 22.24 -28.52 -10.48
N TYR A 188 23.11 -29.16 -9.69
CA TYR A 188 24.05 -30.18 -10.14
C TYR A 188 23.68 -31.51 -9.51
N TYR A 189 23.35 -32.50 -10.34
CA TYR A 189 22.90 -33.82 -9.91
C TYR A 189 23.99 -34.86 -10.20
N TRP A 190 24.68 -35.28 -9.14
CA TRP A 190 25.76 -36.26 -9.19
C TRP A 190 25.54 -37.33 -8.13
N PHE A 191 25.51 -38.60 -8.53
CA PHE A 191 25.15 -39.77 -7.73
C PHE A 191 26.25 -40.84 -7.85
N GLY A 192 27.34 -40.71 -7.08
CA GLY A 192 28.37 -41.76 -6.97
C GLY A 192 29.02 -42.12 -8.31
N GLY A 193 29.33 -41.11 -9.13
CA GLY A 193 29.95 -41.27 -10.45
C GLY A 193 28.97 -41.20 -11.64
N ARG A 194 27.66 -41.23 -11.40
CA ARG A 194 26.64 -40.99 -12.43
C ARG A 194 26.12 -39.55 -12.34
N ARG A 195 26.11 -38.82 -13.46
CA ARG A 195 25.46 -37.51 -13.55
C ARG A 195 24.09 -37.65 -14.20
N LEU A 196 23.15 -36.82 -13.78
CA LEU A 196 21.84 -36.67 -14.40
C LEU A 196 21.59 -35.20 -14.72
N LEU A 197 20.77 -34.94 -15.76
CA LEU A 197 20.43 -33.59 -16.21
C LEU A 197 21.66 -32.71 -16.52
N GLU A 198 22.81 -33.31 -16.85
CA GLU A 198 24.10 -32.63 -17.03
C GLU A 198 24.19 -31.84 -18.33
N ARG A 199 23.40 -32.24 -19.33
CA ARG A 199 23.52 -31.76 -20.71
C ARG A 199 23.43 -30.22 -20.85
N PRO A 200 22.51 -29.50 -20.17
CA PRO A 200 22.48 -28.03 -20.26
C PRO A 200 23.77 -27.37 -19.76
N LEU A 201 24.29 -27.80 -18.61
CA LEU A 201 25.53 -27.27 -18.06
C LEU A 201 26.74 -27.60 -18.94
N GLU A 202 26.82 -28.82 -19.48
CA GLU A 202 27.90 -29.20 -20.40
C GLU A 202 27.89 -28.37 -21.68
N GLN A 203 26.71 -28.15 -22.26
CA GLN A 203 26.55 -27.28 -23.43
C GLN A 203 26.92 -25.83 -23.09
N PHE A 204 26.48 -25.30 -21.96
CA PHE A 204 26.83 -23.96 -21.48
C PHE A 204 28.35 -23.79 -21.32
N VAL A 205 29.04 -24.82 -20.81
CA VAL A 205 30.49 -24.81 -20.63
C VAL A 205 31.23 -24.96 -21.96
N ALA A 206 30.74 -25.81 -22.86
CA ALA A 206 31.32 -26.04 -24.19
C ALA A 206 31.16 -24.82 -25.11
N SER A 207 30.03 -24.13 -25.05
CA SER A 207 29.73 -22.91 -25.83
C SER A 207 30.46 -21.70 -25.26
N LYS A 208 31.67 -21.45 -25.76
CA LYS A 208 32.53 -20.35 -25.29
C LYS A 208 32.01 -18.95 -25.63
N ASP A 209 31.04 -18.85 -26.53
CA ASP A 209 30.29 -17.63 -26.85
C ASP A 209 29.27 -17.22 -25.77
N ILE A 210 28.84 -18.17 -24.92
CA ILE A 210 27.98 -17.87 -23.77
C ILE A 210 28.83 -17.34 -22.61
N ASP A 211 29.17 -16.05 -22.63
CA ASP A 211 30.12 -15.45 -21.68
C ASP A 211 29.51 -15.06 -20.32
N PHE A 212 28.69 -15.90 -19.69
CA PHE A 212 27.99 -15.52 -18.45
C PHE A 212 28.52 -16.29 -17.23
N PRO A 213 28.75 -15.63 -16.07
CA PRO A 213 29.26 -16.31 -14.91
C PRO A 213 28.32 -17.39 -14.37
N PHE A 214 28.89 -18.48 -13.85
CA PHE A 214 28.10 -19.56 -13.27
C PHE A 214 28.79 -20.24 -12.08
N CYS A 215 28.01 -20.85 -11.20
CA CYS A 215 28.48 -21.83 -10.21
C CYS A 215 27.47 -22.99 -10.11
N ILE A 216 27.71 -23.91 -9.19
CA ILE A 216 26.86 -25.07 -8.97
C ILE A 216 26.33 -25.15 -7.54
N CYS A 217 25.11 -25.69 -7.42
CA CYS A 217 24.52 -26.16 -6.18
C CYS A 217 24.33 -27.68 -6.28
N TRP A 218 25.12 -28.45 -5.54
CA TRP A 218 25.00 -29.91 -5.55
C TRP A 218 23.77 -30.34 -4.76
N ALA A 219 22.77 -30.84 -5.49
CA ALA A 219 21.58 -31.48 -4.94
C ALA A 219 21.96 -32.88 -4.44
N ASN A 220 22.56 -32.93 -3.25
CA ASN A 220 23.20 -34.12 -2.70
C ASN A 220 22.25 -35.07 -1.94
N GLU A 221 20.95 -35.00 -2.23
CA GLU A 221 19.89 -35.85 -1.68
C GLU A 221 19.52 -37.02 -2.61
N ASN A 222 18.92 -38.08 -2.04
CA ASN A 222 18.35 -39.18 -2.81
C ASN A 222 17.32 -38.66 -3.82
N TRP A 223 17.33 -39.21 -5.04
CA TRP A 223 16.25 -38.96 -5.98
C TRP A 223 15.08 -39.88 -5.65
N SER A 224 13.96 -39.36 -5.16
CA SER A 224 12.76 -40.12 -4.83
C SER A 224 11.59 -39.87 -5.79
N ARG A 225 10.65 -40.82 -5.86
CA ARG A 225 9.40 -40.71 -6.65
C ARG A 225 8.41 -39.68 -6.10
N ARG A 226 8.59 -39.26 -4.85
CA ARG A 226 7.91 -38.11 -4.27
C ARG A 226 8.91 -36.95 -4.19
N TRP A 227 8.49 -35.78 -4.65
CA TRP A 227 9.29 -34.54 -4.69
C TRP A 227 9.49 -33.89 -3.30
N ASP A 228 9.33 -34.66 -2.22
CA ASP A 228 9.40 -34.18 -0.83
C ASP A 228 10.64 -34.68 -0.07
N GLY A 229 11.51 -35.46 -0.72
CA GLY A 229 12.77 -35.95 -0.14
C GLY A 229 12.59 -36.95 1.00
N MET A 230 11.44 -37.64 1.07
CA MET A 230 11.18 -38.71 2.06
C MET A 230 11.45 -40.10 1.46
N ASP A 231 12.23 -40.92 2.17
CA ASP A 231 12.92 -42.15 1.72
C ASP A 231 12.05 -43.38 1.36
N GLU A 232 10.73 -43.26 1.13
CA GLU A 232 9.87 -44.45 0.96
C GLU A 232 9.83 -45.00 -0.49
N ASP A 233 10.32 -44.28 -1.51
CA ASP A 233 10.43 -44.76 -2.91
C ASP A 233 11.64 -44.11 -3.64
N ILE A 234 12.86 -44.59 -3.36
CA ILE A 234 14.11 -44.09 -3.96
C ILE A 234 14.25 -44.58 -5.42
N LEU A 235 14.34 -43.64 -6.37
CA LEU A 235 14.62 -43.89 -7.79
C LEU A 235 16.14 -44.07 -8.03
N ILE A 236 16.95 -43.19 -7.43
CA ILE A 236 18.42 -43.31 -7.37
C ILE A 236 18.87 -42.89 -5.98
N GLY A 237 19.50 -43.83 -5.26
CA GLY A 237 20.08 -43.58 -3.95
C GLY A 237 21.45 -42.92 -4.05
N GLN A 238 21.79 -42.13 -3.05
CA GLN A 238 23.09 -41.50 -2.91
C GLN A 238 23.79 -42.08 -1.69
N SER A 239 24.97 -42.63 -1.91
CA SER A 239 25.89 -43.02 -0.85
C SER A 239 26.98 -41.95 -0.75
N HIS A 240 27.41 -41.67 0.48
CA HIS A 240 28.45 -40.69 0.76
C HIS A 240 29.61 -41.43 1.43
N SER A 241 30.74 -41.52 0.73
CA SER A 241 31.98 -42.16 1.20
C SER A 241 33.19 -41.23 0.97
N PRO A 242 34.32 -41.45 1.67
CA PRO A 242 35.56 -40.71 1.39
C PRO A 242 36.01 -40.82 -0.08
N GLU A 243 35.75 -41.96 -0.73
CA GLU A 243 36.01 -42.18 -2.15
C GLU A 243 35.09 -41.33 -3.03
N ASP A 244 33.80 -41.24 -2.70
CA ASP A 244 32.83 -40.38 -3.38
C ASP A 244 33.19 -38.90 -3.26
N ASP A 245 33.69 -38.46 -2.11
CA ASP A 245 34.12 -37.08 -1.92
C ASP A 245 35.21 -36.68 -2.93
N ILE A 246 36.19 -37.58 -3.15
CA ILE A 246 37.27 -37.38 -4.13
C ILE A 246 36.72 -37.47 -5.55
N ALA A 247 35.86 -38.44 -5.83
CA ALA A 247 35.26 -38.60 -7.16
C ALA A 247 34.40 -37.37 -7.55
N PHE A 248 33.63 -36.83 -6.62
CA PHE A 248 32.82 -35.63 -6.82
C PHE A 248 33.68 -34.41 -7.13
N ILE A 249 34.68 -34.10 -6.29
CA ILE A 249 35.51 -32.90 -6.51
C ILE A 249 36.37 -33.03 -7.78
N THR A 250 36.79 -34.24 -8.13
CA THR A 250 37.45 -34.54 -9.40
C THR A 250 36.51 -34.25 -10.58
N ALA A 251 35.24 -34.64 -10.49
CA ALA A 251 34.24 -34.37 -11.52
C ALA A 251 33.92 -32.87 -11.68
N LEU A 252 34.07 -32.08 -10.62
CA LEU A 252 33.90 -30.63 -10.67
C LEU A 252 35.13 -29.87 -11.22
N GLU A 253 36.33 -30.44 -11.17
CA GLU A 253 37.57 -29.76 -11.56
C GLU A 253 37.48 -29.02 -12.91
N PRO A 254 36.96 -29.61 -14.01
CA PRO A 254 36.83 -28.89 -15.28
C PRO A 254 35.95 -27.63 -15.19
N LEU A 255 34.90 -27.67 -14.35
CA LEU A 255 34.02 -26.53 -14.11
C LEU A 255 34.73 -25.45 -13.29
N LEU A 256 35.42 -25.85 -12.21
CA LEU A 256 36.16 -24.94 -11.33
C LEU A 256 37.30 -24.20 -12.05
N ARG A 257 37.81 -24.78 -13.15
CA ARG A 257 38.83 -24.16 -14.01
C ARG A 257 38.25 -23.25 -15.09
N ASP A 258 36.95 -23.28 -15.36
CA ASP A 258 36.37 -22.38 -16.37
C ASP A 258 36.50 -20.93 -15.91
N ARG A 259 36.93 -20.04 -16.82
CA ARG A 259 37.17 -18.62 -16.51
C ARG A 259 35.90 -17.89 -16.04
N ARG A 260 34.71 -18.41 -16.37
CA ARG A 260 33.40 -17.87 -16.00
C ARG A 260 32.92 -18.39 -14.64
N TYR A 261 33.62 -19.34 -14.01
CA TYR A 261 33.18 -19.89 -12.74
C TYR A 261 33.18 -18.82 -11.64
N ILE A 262 32.07 -18.69 -10.92
CA ILE A 262 31.89 -17.64 -9.92
C ILE A 262 32.84 -17.87 -8.74
N LYS A 263 33.56 -16.80 -8.41
CA LYS A 263 34.51 -16.74 -7.30
C LYS A 263 34.07 -15.70 -6.28
N ILE A 264 34.39 -15.94 -5.01
CA ILE A 264 34.26 -14.98 -3.90
C ILE A 264 35.68 -14.70 -3.42
N ASN A 265 36.14 -13.45 -3.50
CA ASN A 265 37.52 -13.08 -3.16
C ASN A 265 38.56 -13.99 -3.85
N GLY A 266 38.36 -14.26 -5.14
CA GLY A 266 39.24 -15.13 -5.97
C GLY A 266 39.09 -16.63 -5.76
N LYS A 267 38.32 -17.10 -4.77
CA LYS A 267 38.11 -18.52 -4.43
C LYS A 267 36.84 -19.07 -5.10
N PRO A 268 36.86 -20.22 -5.82
CA PRO A 268 35.65 -20.79 -6.43
C PRO A 268 34.56 -21.12 -5.42
N LEU A 269 33.31 -20.76 -5.73
CA LEU A 269 32.14 -21.05 -4.88
C LEU A 269 31.54 -22.41 -5.21
N ILE A 270 31.38 -23.28 -4.20
CA ILE A 270 30.63 -24.53 -4.29
C ILE A 270 29.49 -24.47 -3.29
N VAL A 271 28.26 -24.65 -3.75
CA VAL A 271 27.06 -24.64 -2.90
C VAL A 271 26.57 -26.07 -2.67
N LEU A 272 26.20 -26.38 -1.43
CA LEU A 272 25.67 -27.68 -1.02
C LEU A 272 24.20 -27.56 -0.59
N TYR A 273 23.36 -28.53 -0.99
CA TYR A 273 21.93 -28.49 -0.71
C TYR A 273 21.58 -28.96 0.71
N ARG A 274 22.09 -30.13 1.13
CA ARG A 274 21.87 -30.72 2.47
C ARG A 274 23.17 -31.16 3.11
N PRO A 275 23.82 -30.34 3.95
CA PRO A 275 25.03 -30.78 4.65
C PRO A 275 24.78 -31.90 5.68
N SER A 276 23.56 -32.02 6.22
CA SER A 276 23.26 -32.95 7.34
C SER A 276 23.36 -34.44 7.01
N ILE A 277 23.36 -34.80 5.72
CA ILE A 277 23.42 -36.20 5.25
C ILE A 277 24.84 -36.68 4.95
N LEU A 278 25.83 -35.79 5.02
CA LEU A 278 27.24 -36.18 4.93
C LEU A 278 27.66 -36.89 6.24
N PRO A 279 28.27 -38.09 6.18
CA PRO A 279 28.68 -38.82 7.39
C PRO A 279 29.65 -38.03 8.28
N ASP A 280 30.56 -37.29 7.67
CA ASP A 280 31.44 -36.32 8.33
C ASP A 280 31.71 -35.16 7.38
N ALA A 281 30.85 -34.14 7.46
CA ALA A 281 30.92 -32.96 6.61
C ALA A 281 32.26 -32.22 6.72
N ASN A 282 32.89 -32.19 7.90
CA ASN A 282 34.18 -31.51 8.08
C ASN A 282 35.29 -32.26 7.35
N ALA A 283 35.34 -33.58 7.49
CA ALA A 283 36.34 -34.40 6.79
C ALA A 283 36.16 -34.35 5.26
N THR A 284 34.91 -34.36 4.78
CA THR A 284 34.59 -34.18 3.36
C THR A 284 35.13 -32.85 2.82
N GLN A 285 34.89 -31.74 3.54
CA GLN A 285 35.39 -30.43 3.14
C GLN A 285 36.92 -30.36 3.13
N GLN A 286 37.59 -30.96 4.10
CA GLN A 286 39.06 -31.02 4.12
C GLN A 286 39.62 -31.81 2.93
N ARG A 287 38.97 -32.92 2.54
CA ARG A 287 39.32 -33.68 1.33
C ARG A 287 39.19 -32.82 0.08
N TRP A 288 38.08 -32.10 -0.08
CA TRP A 288 37.86 -31.19 -1.23
C TRP A 288 38.89 -30.06 -1.28
N ARG A 289 39.12 -29.36 -0.17
CA ARG A 289 40.13 -28.29 -0.09
C ARG A 289 41.52 -28.82 -0.41
N LYS A 290 41.89 -29.97 0.15
CA LYS A 290 43.18 -30.61 -0.13
C LYS A 290 43.31 -30.94 -1.62
N TYR A 291 42.32 -31.60 -2.21
CA TYR A 291 42.32 -31.91 -3.64
C TYR A 291 42.51 -30.65 -4.50
N CYS A 292 41.69 -29.61 -4.27
CA CYS A 292 41.77 -28.36 -5.01
C CYS A 292 43.13 -27.65 -4.90
N ARG A 293 43.76 -27.67 -3.71
CA ARG A 293 45.13 -27.17 -3.54
C ARG A 293 46.15 -28.01 -4.31
N ASP A 294 46.07 -29.33 -4.20
CA ASP A 294 47.03 -30.26 -4.82
C ASP A 294 47.01 -30.15 -6.36
N VAL A 295 45.84 -29.96 -6.98
CA VAL A 295 45.71 -29.80 -8.43
C VAL A 295 45.87 -28.34 -8.90
N GLY A 296 46.12 -27.38 -7.99
CA GLY A 296 46.37 -25.98 -8.33
C GLY A 296 45.13 -25.13 -8.64
N ILE A 297 43.94 -25.54 -8.21
CA ILE A 297 42.73 -24.68 -8.17
C ILE A 297 42.85 -23.65 -7.03
N GLY A 298 43.52 -24.04 -5.94
CA GLY A 298 43.70 -23.21 -4.75
C GLY A 298 42.61 -23.43 -3.69
N GLU A 299 42.33 -22.39 -2.91
CA GLU A 299 41.24 -22.41 -1.92
C GLU A 299 39.87 -22.23 -2.57
N ILE A 300 38.85 -22.80 -1.94
CA ILE A 300 37.44 -22.77 -2.35
C ILE A 300 36.58 -22.11 -1.25
N VAL A 301 35.39 -21.61 -1.61
CA VAL A 301 34.35 -21.22 -0.65
C VAL A 301 33.26 -22.28 -0.68
N LEU A 302 32.97 -22.85 0.47
CA LEU A 302 31.95 -23.87 0.66
C LEU A 302 30.74 -23.20 1.33
N ALA A 303 29.67 -23.06 0.57
CA ALA A 303 28.41 -22.53 1.05
C ALA A 303 27.37 -23.64 1.18
N MET A 304 26.42 -23.46 2.09
CA MET A 304 25.23 -24.31 2.19
C MET A 304 23.98 -23.45 2.00
N VAL A 305 22.93 -24.01 1.41
CA VAL A 305 21.61 -23.38 1.46
C VAL A 305 20.93 -23.64 2.81
N GLN A 306 20.14 -22.69 3.31
CA GLN A 306 19.38 -22.84 4.56
C GLN A 306 18.10 -23.66 4.34
N PHE A 307 18.27 -24.95 4.05
CA PHE A 307 17.17 -25.88 3.84
C PHE A 307 16.89 -26.73 5.09
N ASP A 308 17.86 -27.55 5.50
CA ASP A 308 17.79 -28.45 6.67
C ASP A 308 18.51 -27.88 7.91
N VAL A 309 19.55 -27.07 7.69
CA VAL A 309 20.39 -26.46 8.72
C VAL A 309 20.47 -24.96 8.50
N GLU A 310 20.33 -24.18 9.57
CA GLU A 310 20.35 -22.72 9.49
C GLU A 310 21.75 -22.14 9.72
N ASP A 311 22.52 -22.66 10.67
CA ASP A 311 23.86 -22.15 11.02
C ASP A 311 24.97 -22.97 10.32
N PRO A 312 25.77 -22.36 9.43
CA PRO A 312 26.77 -23.08 8.64
C PRO A 312 27.93 -23.62 9.47
N ARG A 313 28.16 -23.03 10.65
CA ARG A 313 29.26 -23.40 11.55
C ARG A 313 29.07 -24.79 12.16
N VAL A 314 27.84 -25.28 12.22
CA VAL A 314 27.50 -26.63 12.75
C VAL A 314 28.26 -27.72 11.99
N PHE A 315 28.40 -27.55 10.68
CA PHE A 315 29.10 -28.49 9.80
C PHE A 315 30.41 -27.94 9.24
N GLY A 316 30.85 -26.75 9.68
CA GLY A 316 32.11 -26.13 9.27
C GLY A 316 32.08 -25.42 7.90
N PHE A 317 30.90 -25.13 7.34
CA PHE A 317 30.76 -24.37 6.09
C PHE A 317 31.11 -22.90 6.29
N ASP A 318 31.61 -22.25 5.23
CA ASP A 318 32.08 -20.86 5.28
C ASP A 318 30.91 -19.85 5.29
N VAL A 319 29.82 -20.17 4.59
CA VAL A 319 28.72 -19.25 4.27
C VAL A 319 27.38 -19.98 4.26
N ALA A 320 26.33 -19.35 4.76
CA ALA A 320 24.94 -19.77 4.54
C ALA A 320 24.28 -18.91 3.45
N ILE A 321 23.59 -19.55 2.52
CA ILE A 321 22.75 -18.90 1.51
C ILE A 321 21.29 -19.11 1.94
N GLU A 322 20.57 -18.04 2.22
CA GLU A 322 19.14 -18.15 2.52
C GLU A 322 18.40 -18.66 1.28
N PHE A 323 17.61 -19.73 1.43
CA PHE A 323 16.93 -20.41 0.32
C PHE A 323 15.43 -20.49 0.61
N PRO A 324 14.72 -19.37 0.43
CA PRO A 324 13.30 -19.31 0.72
C PRO A 324 12.48 -20.08 -0.35
N PRO A 325 11.28 -20.58 -0.02
CA PRO A 325 10.44 -20.19 1.14
C PRO A 325 10.71 -20.89 2.48
N HIS A 326 11.47 -21.99 2.52
CA HIS A 326 11.49 -22.94 3.63
C HIS A 326 11.66 -22.33 5.04
N LYS A 327 12.80 -21.69 5.31
CA LYS A 327 13.12 -21.09 6.63
C LYS A 327 12.12 -19.99 7.01
N LEU A 328 11.84 -19.06 6.09
CA LEU A 328 11.05 -17.87 6.37
C LEU A 328 9.56 -18.19 6.53
N ALA A 329 9.05 -19.18 5.81
CA ALA A 329 7.63 -19.50 5.84
C ALA A 329 7.24 -20.46 6.98
N ARG A 330 8.21 -21.03 7.71
CA ARG A 330 7.99 -22.01 8.78
C ARG A 330 7.08 -21.45 9.88
N GLY A 331 5.85 -21.95 9.98
CA GLY A 331 4.88 -21.53 11.01
C GLY A 331 4.20 -20.20 10.72
N LEU A 332 4.12 -19.77 9.46
CA LEU A 332 3.15 -18.75 9.05
C LEU A 332 1.74 -19.36 9.03
N ASP A 333 0.74 -18.62 9.48
CA ASP A 333 -0.65 -19.06 9.45
C ASP A 333 -1.17 -19.14 8.01
N PRO A 334 -1.99 -20.16 7.67
CA PRO A 334 -2.61 -20.24 6.37
C PRO A 334 -3.71 -19.18 6.23
N ILE A 335 -3.97 -18.75 5.00
CA ILE A 335 -5.07 -17.84 4.64
C ILE A 335 -6.20 -18.55 3.87
N ASN A 336 -6.20 -19.89 3.85
CA ASN A 336 -7.19 -20.70 3.13
C ASN A 336 -8.65 -20.32 3.44
N ASP A 337 -8.94 -19.94 4.69
CA ASP A 337 -10.26 -19.51 5.17
C ASP A 337 -10.70 -18.13 4.65
N LYS A 338 -9.73 -17.32 4.20
CA LYS A 338 -9.96 -16.01 3.58
C LYS A 338 -10.12 -16.10 2.06
N LEU A 339 -9.87 -17.27 1.47
CA LEU A 339 -9.92 -17.48 0.03
C LEU A 339 -11.19 -18.20 -0.40
N GLN A 340 -11.71 -17.83 -1.56
CA GLN A 340 -12.80 -18.58 -2.18
C GLN A 340 -12.22 -19.83 -2.87
N ILE A 341 -12.19 -20.94 -2.13
CA ILE A 341 -11.77 -22.24 -2.65
C ILE A 341 -12.78 -22.76 -3.66
N VAL A 342 -12.32 -23.06 -4.89
CA VAL A 342 -13.17 -23.53 -5.99
C VAL A 342 -13.18 -25.05 -6.07
N ASN A 343 -12.02 -25.68 -5.87
CA ASN A 343 -11.96 -27.14 -5.79
C ASN A 343 -12.32 -27.58 -4.36
N PRO A 344 -13.50 -28.18 -4.10
CA PRO A 344 -13.90 -28.58 -2.75
C PRO A 344 -12.99 -29.66 -2.13
N ASN A 345 -12.18 -30.34 -2.95
CA ASN A 345 -11.19 -31.31 -2.49
C ASN A 345 -9.79 -30.70 -2.31
N TYR A 346 -9.64 -29.38 -2.49
CA TYR A 346 -8.37 -28.71 -2.26
C TYR A 346 -7.99 -28.80 -0.78
N SER A 347 -6.83 -29.37 -0.54
CA SER A 347 -6.22 -29.55 0.78
C SER A 347 -4.80 -28.99 0.82
N GLY A 348 -4.47 -28.12 -0.13
CA GLY A 348 -3.23 -27.36 -0.16
C GLY A 348 -3.19 -26.29 0.92
N TYR A 349 -1.99 -25.79 1.16
CA TYR A 349 -1.71 -24.79 2.19
C TYR A 349 -1.38 -23.48 1.48
N VAL A 350 -2.13 -22.41 1.79
CA VAL A 350 -1.94 -21.11 1.15
C VAL A 350 -1.48 -20.09 2.18
N VAL A 351 -0.39 -19.41 1.91
CA VAL A 351 0.18 -18.36 2.76
C VAL A 351 0.21 -17.04 2.00
N ASP A 352 0.09 -15.93 2.71
CA ASP A 352 0.26 -14.61 2.13
C ASP A 352 1.74 -14.29 1.87
N TYR A 353 2.09 -13.89 0.64
CA TYR A 353 3.46 -13.58 0.26
C TYR A 353 4.07 -12.44 1.10
N GLU A 354 3.28 -11.41 1.43
CA GLU A 354 3.74 -10.26 2.24
C GLU A 354 4.15 -10.68 3.67
N ALA A 355 3.56 -11.75 4.22
CA ALA A 355 3.94 -12.26 5.54
C ALA A 355 5.37 -12.83 5.58
N VAL A 356 5.85 -13.37 4.45
CA VAL A 356 7.24 -13.83 4.31
C VAL A 356 8.20 -12.65 4.28
N ILE A 357 7.84 -11.57 3.56
CA ILE A 357 8.62 -10.33 3.49
C ILE A 357 8.74 -9.71 4.88
N GLY A 358 7.64 -9.68 5.64
CA GLY A 358 7.62 -9.24 7.04
C GLY A 358 8.66 -9.97 7.89
N ARG A 359 8.70 -11.31 7.82
CA ARG A 359 9.70 -12.12 8.54
C ARG A 359 11.12 -11.91 8.05
N ALA A 360 11.31 -11.76 6.73
CA ALA A 360 12.62 -11.44 6.18
C ALA A 360 13.15 -10.11 6.75
N ARG A 361 12.27 -9.11 6.89
CA ARG A 361 12.58 -7.79 7.45
C ARG A 361 13.00 -7.83 8.92
N GLU A 362 12.34 -8.65 9.73
CA GLU A 362 12.65 -8.80 11.16
C GLU A 362 14.07 -9.36 11.40
N GLN A 363 14.59 -10.16 10.47
CA GLN A 363 15.92 -10.76 10.57
C GLN A 363 17.03 -9.78 10.16
N SER A 364 17.27 -8.73 10.95
CA SER A 364 18.18 -7.64 10.57
C SER A 364 19.68 -8.03 10.53
N THR A 365 20.09 -9.12 11.19
CA THR A 365 21.50 -9.58 11.27
C THR A 365 21.59 -11.11 11.42
N ALA A 366 22.74 -11.69 11.03
CA ALA A 366 23.09 -13.08 11.31
C ALA A 366 24.48 -13.15 11.99
N PRO A 367 24.71 -14.09 12.93
CA PRO A 367 25.98 -14.23 13.65
C PRO A 367 27.07 -14.98 12.84
N PHE A 368 26.86 -15.17 11.54
CA PHE A 368 27.74 -15.88 10.61
C PHE A 368 27.62 -15.24 9.22
N ASN A 369 28.56 -15.56 8.32
CA ASN A 369 28.49 -15.09 6.93
C ASN A 369 27.23 -15.63 6.26
N MET A 370 26.33 -14.73 5.90
CA MET A 370 25.05 -15.06 5.28
C MET A 370 24.86 -14.24 4.01
N ILE A 371 24.48 -14.91 2.93
CA ILE A 371 24.00 -14.29 1.70
C ILE A 371 22.48 -14.41 1.70
N ARG A 372 21.79 -13.28 1.59
CA ARG A 372 20.32 -13.25 1.53
C ARG A 372 19.82 -13.84 0.22
N GLY A 373 18.67 -14.49 0.29
CA GLY A 373 17.96 -15.04 -0.85
C GLY A 373 16.52 -14.56 -0.88
N VAL A 374 15.98 -14.41 -2.09
CA VAL A 374 14.59 -14.01 -2.36
C VAL A 374 13.97 -14.95 -3.38
N PHE A 375 12.63 -14.98 -3.50
CA PHE A 375 11.95 -15.68 -4.60
C PHE A 375 10.86 -14.79 -5.25
N PRO A 376 10.70 -14.77 -6.59
CA PRO A 376 9.67 -13.98 -7.27
C PRO A 376 8.24 -14.34 -6.87
N SER A 377 7.95 -15.65 -6.86
CA SER A 377 6.70 -16.26 -6.40
C SER A 377 6.98 -17.72 -6.05
N TRP A 378 6.07 -18.39 -5.35
CA TRP A 378 6.21 -19.81 -5.05
C TRP A 378 4.85 -20.49 -5.01
N ASP A 379 4.70 -21.55 -5.79
CA ASP A 379 3.50 -22.33 -5.96
C ASP A 379 3.80 -23.68 -6.61
N ASN A 380 3.83 -24.75 -5.80
CA ASN A 380 4.11 -26.10 -6.29
C ASN A 380 2.85 -26.93 -6.61
N GLU A 381 1.71 -26.28 -6.86
CA GLU A 381 0.46 -26.93 -7.28
C GLU A 381 0.65 -27.80 -8.55
N ALA A 382 1.52 -27.39 -9.48
CA ALA A 382 1.85 -28.19 -10.67
C ALA A 382 2.47 -29.56 -10.33
N ARG A 383 3.28 -29.64 -9.26
CA ARG A 383 3.87 -30.88 -8.76
C ARG A 383 2.95 -31.64 -7.80
N LYS A 384 2.03 -30.95 -7.12
CA LYS A 384 1.12 -31.51 -6.10
C LYS A 384 -0.34 -31.10 -6.34
N PRO A 385 -0.99 -31.58 -7.41
CA PRO A 385 -2.37 -31.19 -7.71
C PRO A 385 -3.33 -31.43 -6.54
N GLY A 386 -4.11 -30.41 -6.19
CA GLY A 386 -5.06 -30.37 -5.08
C GLY A 386 -4.41 -30.20 -3.69
N ARG A 387 -3.08 -30.15 -3.59
CA ARG A 387 -2.29 -30.20 -2.35
C ARG A 387 -1.06 -29.30 -2.38
N GLY A 388 -1.01 -28.31 -3.27
CA GLY A 388 0.08 -27.36 -3.39
C GLY A 388 0.33 -26.56 -2.11
N TYR A 389 1.58 -26.14 -1.93
CA TYR A 389 1.98 -25.08 -1.01
C TYR A 389 2.19 -23.81 -1.83
N THR A 390 1.28 -22.85 -1.66
CA THR A 390 1.14 -21.68 -2.53
C THR A 390 1.30 -20.39 -1.72
N PHE A 391 2.06 -19.45 -2.27
CA PHE A 391 2.14 -18.08 -1.75
C PHE A 391 1.26 -17.17 -2.60
N ALA A 392 0.07 -16.88 -2.09
CA ALA A 392 -0.88 -16.00 -2.75
C ALA A 392 -0.45 -14.54 -2.65
N ASN A 393 -1.01 -13.69 -3.52
CA ASN A 393 -0.76 -12.25 -3.58
C ASN A 393 0.70 -11.86 -3.89
N ALA A 394 1.52 -12.80 -4.40
CA ALA A 394 2.84 -12.47 -4.93
C ALA A 394 2.72 -11.63 -6.22
N THR A 395 3.43 -10.50 -6.27
CA THR A 395 3.44 -9.56 -7.40
C THR A 395 4.87 -9.12 -7.72
N PRO A 396 5.17 -8.63 -8.94
CA PRO A 396 6.49 -8.09 -9.27
C PRO A 396 6.95 -6.97 -8.29
N ILE A 397 6.02 -6.13 -7.84
CA ILE A 397 6.30 -5.03 -6.91
C ILE A 397 6.65 -5.55 -5.51
N SER A 398 5.88 -6.52 -4.97
CA SER A 398 6.17 -7.11 -3.66
C SER A 398 7.51 -7.87 -3.67
N TYR A 399 7.82 -8.56 -4.78
CA TYR A 399 9.13 -9.16 -5.01
C TYR A 399 10.25 -8.12 -4.96
N ARG A 400 10.10 -6.97 -5.63
CA ARG A 400 11.09 -5.88 -5.57
C ARG A 400 11.34 -5.40 -4.16
N LYS A 401 10.28 -5.13 -3.40
CA LYS A 401 10.41 -4.67 -2.00
C LYS A 401 11.29 -5.62 -1.20
N TRP A 402 11.17 -6.92 -1.44
CA TRP A 402 11.99 -7.91 -0.77
C TRP A 402 13.42 -7.97 -1.31
N LEU A 403 13.61 -7.86 -2.63
CA LEU A 403 14.93 -7.78 -3.24
C LEU A 403 15.72 -6.56 -2.74
N ASP A 404 15.07 -5.40 -2.60
CA ASP A 404 15.68 -4.19 -2.03
C ASP A 404 16.21 -4.45 -0.60
N LEU A 405 15.44 -5.14 0.24
CA LEU A 405 15.87 -5.53 1.59
C LEU A 405 17.10 -6.45 1.56
N ALA A 406 17.16 -7.39 0.62
CA ALA A 406 18.28 -8.30 0.45
C ALA A 406 19.53 -7.60 -0.08
N ILE A 407 19.38 -6.67 -1.02
CA ILE A 407 20.45 -5.81 -1.55
C ILE A 407 21.02 -4.92 -0.44
N ASP A 408 20.17 -4.29 0.36
CA ASP A 408 20.59 -3.46 1.49
C ASP A 408 21.29 -4.27 2.59
N TYR A 409 20.89 -5.54 2.77
CA TYR A 409 21.63 -6.45 3.63
C TYR A 409 23.02 -6.75 3.05
N ALA A 410 23.11 -7.10 1.77
CA ALA A 410 24.37 -7.42 1.10
C ALA A 410 25.38 -6.24 1.12
N ARG A 411 24.88 -5.00 1.00
CA ARG A 411 25.69 -3.78 1.13
C ARG A 411 26.26 -3.60 2.54
N ARG A 412 25.49 -3.95 3.58
CA ARG A 412 25.90 -3.83 4.99
C ARG A 412 26.80 -4.97 5.46
N TYR A 413 26.57 -6.17 4.96
CA TYR A 413 27.24 -7.40 5.40
C TYR A 413 27.85 -8.15 4.20
N PRO A 414 28.87 -7.57 3.54
CA PRO A 414 29.55 -8.25 2.43
C PRO A 414 30.27 -9.51 2.92
N VAL A 415 30.17 -10.59 2.15
CA VAL A 415 30.86 -11.86 2.44
C VAL A 415 32.22 -11.83 1.78
N GLU A 416 33.29 -11.85 2.59
CA GLU A 416 34.67 -11.76 2.08
C GLU A 416 34.89 -10.53 1.19
N GLY A 417 34.19 -9.42 1.46
CA GLY A 417 34.24 -8.18 0.69
C GLY A 417 33.31 -8.12 -0.52
N GLU A 418 32.62 -9.21 -0.85
CA GLU A 418 31.71 -9.30 -1.99
C GLU A 418 30.24 -9.09 -1.56
N ARG A 419 29.50 -8.28 -2.34
CA ARG A 419 28.08 -8.01 -2.10
C ARG A 419 27.24 -8.93 -2.98
N LEU A 420 26.58 -9.90 -2.37
CA LEU A 420 25.92 -11.00 -3.07
C LEU A 420 24.45 -11.10 -2.64
N VAL A 421 23.59 -11.47 -3.57
CA VAL A 421 22.21 -11.86 -3.32
C VAL A 421 21.85 -13.03 -4.23
N PHE A 422 21.12 -14.00 -3.70
CA PHE A 422 20.59 -15.12 -4.48
C PHE A 422 19.10 -14.93 -4.79
N ILE A 423 18.68 -15.35 -5.98
CA ILE A 423 17.29 -15.34 -6.41
C ILE A 423 16.87 -16.77 -6.74
N ASN A 424 15.83 -17.25 -6.08
CA ASN A 424 15.20 -18.54 -6.32
C ASN A 424 13.90 -18.31 -7.14
N ALA A 425 13.89 -18.43 -8.46
CA ALA A 425 14.95 -18.88 -9.35
C ALA A 425 14.87 -18.17 -10.71
N TRP A 426 15.78 -18.51 -11.64
CA TRP A 426 15.67 -18.12 -13.04
C TRP A 426 14.45 -18.77 -13.70
N ASN A 427 14.32 -20.09 -13.61
CA ASN A 427 13.38 -20.89 -14.40
C ASN A 427 12.67 -22.04 -13.67
N GLU A 428 12.40 -21.97 -12.36
CA GLU A 428 11.69 -23.06 -11.65
C GLU A 428 10.15 -22.93 -11.84
N TRP A 429 9.69 -23.23 -13.05
CA TRP A 429 8.29 -23.06 -13.47
C TRP A 429 7.29 -23.93 -12.70
N ALA A 430 7.66 -25.14 -12.32
CA ALA A 430 6.74 -26.07 -11.65
C ALA A 430 6.52 -25.75 -10.17
N GLU A 431 7.34 -24.87 -9.61
CA GLU A 431 7.12 -24.25 -8.29
C GLU A 431 6.78 -22.76 -8.41
N GLY A 432 6.47 -22.26 -9.61
CA GLY A 432 6.09 -20.86 -9.82
C GLY A 432 7.20 -19.83 -9.48
N ALA A 433 8.45 -20.28 -9.32
CA ALA A 433 9.59 -19.49 -8.89
C ALA A 433 10.52 -19.18 -10.07
N TYR A 434 10.14 -18.21 -10.91
CA TYR A 434 10.89 -17.85 -12.12
C TYR A 434 10.99 -16.34 -12.32
N LEU A 435 12.08 -15.91 -12.96
CA LEU A 435 12.27 -14.56 -13.49
C LEU A 435 11.93 -14.48 -14.98
N GLU A 436 11.94 -15.61 -15.67
CA GLU A 436 11.63 -15.65 -17.11
C GLU A 436 10.28 -15.02 -17.44
N PRO A 437 10.15 -14.36 -18.59
CA PRO A 437 8.91 -13.68 -18.94
C PRO A 437 7.77 -14.68 -19.12
N ASP A 438 6.61 -14.35 -18.58
CA ASP A 438 5.37 -15.13 -18.70
C ASP A 438 4.28 -14.35 -19.45
N ARG A 439 3.14 -15.00 -19.72
CA ARG A 439 2.04 -14.35 -20.43
C ARG A 439 1.28 -13.32 -19.60
N ARG A 440 1.35 -13.40 -18.26
CA ARG A 440 0.56 -12.55 -17.37
C ARG A 440 1.28 -11.25 -17.02
N TYR A 441 2.56 -11.33 -16.69
CA TYR A 441 3.39 -10.22 -16.23
C TYR A 441 4.42 -9.76 -17.27
N GLY A 442 4.58 -10.48 -18.40
CA GLY A 442 5.58 -10.14 -19.40
C GLY A 442 6.97 -10.13 -18.75
N TYR A 443 7.68 -9.02 -18.85
CA TYR A 443 9.04 -8.82 -18.32
C TYR A 443 9.05 -8.17 -16.93
N ALA A 444 7.92 -8.09 -16.22
CA ALA A 444 7.84 -7.29 -15.00
C ALA A 444 8.82 -7.74 -13.91
N TYR A 445 8.97 -9.04 -13.65
CA TYR A 445 9.95 -9.54 -12.66
C TYR A 445 11.40 -9.17 -13.01
N LEU A 446 11.74 -9.19 -14.31
CA LEU A 446 13.05 -8.76 -14.80
C LEU A 446 13.23 -7.24 -14.66
N SER A 447 12.23 -6.45 -15.06
CA SER A 447 12.23 -4.99 -14.95
C SER A 447 12.37 -4.54 -13.48
N GLN A 448 11.62 -5.17 -12.57
CA GLN A 448 11.72 -4.91 -11.14
C GLN A 448 13.07 -5.36 -10.55
N THR A 449 13.66 -6.46 -11.05
CA THR A 449 15.03 -6.87 -10.66
C THR A 449 16.06 -5.82 -11.06
N ARG A 450 15.99 -5.32 -12.30
CA ARG A 450 16.85 -4.25 -12.81
C ARG A 450 16.73 -2.99 -11.94
N ALA A 451 15.50 -2.54 -11.71
CA ALA A 451 15.25 -1.32 -10.93
C ALA A 451 15.84 -1.41 -9.52
N ALA A 452 15.65 -2.54 -8.84
CA ALA A 452 16.24 -2.81 -7.51
C ALA A 452 17.78 -2.76 -7.54
N LEU A 453 18.39 -3.42 -8.53
CA LEU A 453 19.86 -3.47 -8.67
C LEU A 453 20.49 -2.11 -8.99
N GLN A 454 19.80 -1.27 -9.78
CA GLN A 454 20.28 0.07 -10.12
C GLN A 454 20.01 1.10 -9.01
N GLY A 455 19.27 0.72 -7.96
CA GLY A 455 18.81 1.65 -6.93
C GLY A 455 17.86 2.72 -7.47
N ASP A 456 17.25 2.46 -8.63
CA ASP A 456 16.15 3.27 -9.10
C ASP A 456 15.05 3.10 -8.05
N LEU A 457 14.46 4.19 -7.58
CA LEU A 457 13.24 4.09 -6.79
C LEU A 457 12.12 3.60 -7.71
N PRO A 458 10.96 3.16 -7.20
CA PRO A 458 9.82 2.90 -8.06
C PRO A 458 9.51 4.20 -8.82
N THR A 459 10.10 4.37 -10.00
CA THR A 459 9.73 5.39 -10.94
C THR A 459 8.42 4.88 -11.54
N ARG A 460 7.33 5.63 -11.51
CA ARG A 460 7.29 7.07 -11.71
C ARG A 460 6.17 7.69 -10.90
N GLY A 461 6.43 8.90 -10.43
CA GLY A 461 5.56 9.71 -9.61
C GLY A 461 6.38 10.91 -9.15
N PRO A 462 5.83 12.14 -9.10
CA PRO A 462 6.58 13.37 -8.83
C PRO A 462 7.26 13.42 -7.44
N ILE A 463 6.97 12.45 -6.58
CA ILE A 463 7.45 12.34 -5.20
C ILE A 463 8.48 11.19 -5.04
N ALA A 464 8.44 10.19 -5.93
CA ALA A 464 9.38 9.07 -5.91
C ALA A 464 10.79 9.57 -6.24
N GLY A 465 11.74 9.37 -5.33
CA GLY A 465 13.08 9.95 -5.45
C GLY A 465 13.46 10.92 -4.34
N ARG A 466 12.47 11.65 -3.83
CA ARG A 466 12.73 12.77 -2.91
C ARG A 466 13.02 12.29 -1.51
N ARG A 467 13.96 12.96 -0.85
CA ARG A 467 14.38 12.63 0.52
C ARG A 467 14.25 13.82 1.46
N VAL A 468 13.81 13.53 2.68
CA VAL A 468 13.70 14.51 3.77
C VAL A 468 14.26 13.92 5.05
N ALA A 469 14.60 14.79 6.00
CA ALA A 469 14.96 14.36 7.35
C ALA A 469 13.97 14.89 8.39
N VAL A 470 13.72 14.11 9.44
CA VAL A 470 12.85 14.50 10.55
C VAL A 470 13.67 14.43 11.84
N ILE A 471 13.72 15.52 12.61
CA ILE A 471 14.39 15.53 13.92
C ILE A 471 13.33 15.25 14.99
N SER A 472 13.62 14.32 15.91
CA SER A 472 12.93 14.22 17.20
C SER A 472 13.94 14.44 18.32
N HIS A 473 13.55 15.20 19.35
CA HIS A 473 14.44 15.54 20.45
C HIS A 473 14.73 14.38 21.40
N ASP A 474 13.82 13.41 21.49
CA ASP A 474 14.05 12.11 22.11
C ASP A 474 13.10 11.07 21.48
N ALA A 475 13.05 9.86 22.05
CA ALA A 475 12.08 8.84 21.68
C ALA A 475 11.21 8.36 22.87
N HIS A 476 10.89 9.23 23.82
CA HIS A 476 9.94 8.94 24.89
C HIS A 476 8.48 9.06 24.41
N PRO A 477 7.52 8.31 24.99
CA PRO A 477 6.14 8.24 24.48
C PRO A 477 5.30 9.48 24.88
N HIS A 478 5.66 10.64 24.35
CA HIS A 478 4.91 11.89 24.51
C HIS A 478 4.37 12.38 23.15
N GLY A 479 3.43 13.33 23.21
CA GLY A 479 2.67 13.78 22.03
C GLY A 479 3.54 14.28 20.88
N ALA A 480 4.64 14.98 21.17
CA ALA A 480 5.54 15.49 20.14
C ALA A 480 6.31 14.37 19.41
N GLN A 481 6.70 13.31 20.11
CA GLN A 481 7.42 12.17 19.57
C GLN A 481 6.47 11.30 18.75
N TYR A 482 5.23 11.10 19.22
CA TYR A 482 4.18 10.47 18.41
C TYR A 482 3.89 11.26 17.13
N LEU A 483 3.89 12.60 17.19
CA LEU A 483 3.75 13.43 16.00
C LEU A 483 4.92 13.20 15.01
N ALA A 484 6.17 13.25 15.48
CA ALA A 484 7.33 13.00 14.62
C ALA A 484 7.36 11.58 14.03
N LEU A 485 6.99 10.57 14.83
CA LEU A 485 6.91 9.18 14.40
C LEU A 485 5.83 8.98 13.33
N ASN A 486 4.63 9.49 13.57
CA ASN A 486 3.54 9.37 12.59
C ASN A 486 3.80 10.21 11.34
N LEU A 487 4.43 11.39 11.47
CA LEU A 487 4.89 12.16 10.32
C LEU A 487 5.89 11.34 9.50
N THR A 488 6.85 10.68 10.14
CA THR A 488 7.80 9.78 9.47
C THR A 488 7.07 8.66 8.72
N ARG A 489 6.07 8.02 9.35
CA ARG A 489 5.27 6.97 8.71
C ARG A 489 4.44 7.47 7.53
N GLU A 490 3.85 8.66 7.64
CA GLU A 490 3.07 9.26 6.55
C GLU A 490 3.98 9.62 5.37
N LEU A 491 5.16 10.18 5.62
CA LEU A 491 6.13 10.51 4.58
C LEU A 491 6.64 9.25 3.86
N VAL A 492 6.94 8.16 4.60
CA VAL A 492 7.45 6.91 4.02
C VAL A 492 6.33 6.10 3.36
N SER A 493 5.34 5.66 4.13
CA SER A 493 4.30 4.73 3.67
C SER A 493 3.14 5.43 2.95
N GLY A 494 2.84 6.67 3.32
CA GLY A 494 1.73 7.44 2.74
C GLY A 494 2.12 8.16 1.45
N LEU A 495 3.32 8.75 1.39
CA LEU A 495 3.79 9.54 0.26
C LEU A 495 4.92 8.88 -0.55
N GLY A 496 5.50 7.77 -0.08
CA GLY A 496 6.57 7.07 -0.81
C GLY A 496 7.93 7.77 -0.79
N MET A 497 8.20 8.63 0.20
CA MET A 497 9.45 9.40 0.29
C MET A 497 10.55 8.64 1.03
N GLY A 498 11.80 8.92 0.68
CA GLY A 498 12.94 8.53 1.51
C GLY A 498 13.04 9.41 2.76
N VAL A 499 13.12 8.81 3.94
CA VAL A 499 13.21 9.58 5.19
C VAL A 499 14.40 9.14 6.03
N ASP A 500 15.14 10.12 6.55
CA ASP A 500 16.16 9.95 7.58
C ASP A 500 15.69 10.60 8.89
N VAL A 501 15.69 9.86 9.98
CA VAL A 501 15.29 10.36 11.30
C VAL A 501 16.54 10.69 12.11
N LEU A 502 16.58 11.88 12.71
CA LEU A 502 17.64 12.34 13.58
C LEU A 502 17.12 12.36 15.02
N LEU A 503 17.59 11.41 15.85
CA LEU A 503 17.21 11.34 17.26
C LEU A 503 18.28 12.02 18.11
N LEU A 504 17.94 13.13 18.79
CA LEU A 504 18.90 13.79 19.68
C LEU A 504 19.21 12.93 20.90
N GLU A 505 18.18 12.29 21.47
CA GLU A 505 18.28 11.37 22.60
C GLU A 505 17.48 10.07 22.34
N GLY A 506 17.75 9.03 23.13
CA GLY A 506 17.07 7.74 23.02
C GLY A 506 15.65 7.73 23.61
N GLY A 507 15.07 6.53 23.74
CA GLY A 507 13.77 6.37 24.40
C GLY A 507 13.01 5.12 23.94
N ARG A 508 11.84 4.88 24.54
CA ARG A 508 11.02 3.67 24.32
C ARG A 508 10.55 3.50 22.87
N LEU A 509 10.31 4.60 22.15
CA LEU A 509 9.89 4.62 20.75
C LEU A 509 11.06 4.51 19.75
N ALA A 510 12.31 4.36 20.21
CA ALA A 510 13.46 4.32 19.30
C ALA A 510 13.34 3.18 18.27
N SER A 511 12.82 2.02 18.71
CA SER A 511 12.57 0.88 17.81
C SER A 511 11.47 1.20 16.78
N ASP A 512 10.43 1.95 17.18
CA ASP A 512 9.37 2.37 16.26
C ASP A 512 9.91 3.32 15.16
N PHE A 513 10.80 4.24 15.52
CA PHE A 513 11.47 5.11 14.54
C PHE A 513 12.38 4.30 13.60
N ILE A 514 13.14 3.33 14.11
CA ILE A 514 13.99 2.44 13.29
C ILE A 514 13.15 1.61 12.32
N ASN A 515 11.98 1.14 12.77
CA ASN A 515 11.06 0.38 11.93
C ASN A 515 10.40 1.26 10.85
N ALA A 516 10.26 2.56 11.11
CA ALA A 516 9.65 3.50 10.17
C ALA A 516 10.65 4.00 9.11
N ALA A 517 11.89 4.28 9.49
CA ALA A 517 12.88 4.93 8.62
C ALA A 517 14.32 4.68 9.10
N ARG A 518 15.31 5.11 8.30
CA ARG A 518 16.71 5.10 8.71
C ARG A 518 16.92 6.10 9.85
N VAL A 519 17.48 5.67 10.98
CA VAL A 519 17.70 6.51 12.17
C VAL A 519 19.18 6.81 12.39
N HIS A 520 19.49 8.06 12.73
CA HIS A 520 20.80 8.52 13.20
C HIS A 520 20.68 9.03 14.64
N PHE A 521 21.43 8.44 15.56
CA PHE A 521 21.46 8.86 16.96
C PHE A 521 22.53 9.94 17.15
N LEU A 522 22.16 11.11 17.68
CA LEU A 522 23.05 12.26 17.82
C LEU A 522 23.60 12.45 19.24
N MET A 523 23.20 11.60 20.18
CA MET A 523 23.69 11.65 21.56
C MET A 523 25.20 11.39 21.61
N GLY A 524 25.95 12.33 22.18
CA GLY A 524 27.41 12.22 22.34
C GLY A 524 28.23 12.46 21.07
N ILE A 525 27.61 12.88 19.96
CA ILE A 525 28.30 13.20 18.71
C ILE A 525 29.04 14.55 18.82
N SER A 526 30.27 14.61 18.32
CA SER A 526 31.06 15.85 18.25
C SER A 526 30.58 16.79 17.14
N THR A 527 30.87 18.09 17.24
CA THR A 527 30.51 19.07 16.19
C THR A 527 31.06 18.70 14.81
N LYS A 528 32.24 18.07 14.76
CA LYS A 528 32.85 17.63 13.50
C LYS A 528 32.04 16.50 12.87
N GLU A 529 31.70 15.47 13.64
CA GLU A 529 30.90 14.32 13.19
C GLU A 529 29.49 14.74 12.77
N LEU A 530 28.90 15.72 13.47
CA LEU A 530 27.58 16.27 13.13
C LEU A 530 27.60 17.03 11.80
N ASN A 531 28.65 17.80 11.53
CA ASN A 531 28.84 18.45 10.23
C ASN A 531 29.07 17.43 9.10
N GLU A 532 29.87 16.38 9.35
CA GLU A 532 30.08 15.29 8.38
C GLU A 532 28.77 14.54 8.08
N LEU A 533 27.95 14.27 9.10
CA LEU A 533 26.64 13.66 8.92
C LEU A 533 25.73 14.52 8.04
N PHE A 534 25.62 15.82 8.31
CA PHE A 534 24.77 16.70 7.51
C PHE A 534 25.27 16.89 6.08
N SER A 535 26.58 16.89 5.85
CA SER A 535 27.15 16.83 4.50
C SER A 535 26.70 15.56 3.78
N LYS A 536 26.80 14.40 4.44
CA LYS A 536 26.37 13.11 3.88
C LYS A 536 24.86 13.06 3.59
N LEU A 537 24.03 13.63 4.45
CA LEU A 537 22.58 13.71 4.21
C LEU A 537 22.29 14.56 2.96
N ARG A 538 22.93 15.72 2.84
CA ARG A 538 22.81 16.57 1.65
C ARG A 538 23.30 15.86 0.38
N GLU A 539 24.45 15.21 0.43
CA GLU A 539 25.00 14.40 -0.67
C GLU A 539 24.09 13.23 -1.06
N SER A 540 23.33 12.68 -0.10
CA SER A 540 22.34 11.63 -0.37
C SER A 540 21.03 12.14 -0.99
N GLY A 541 20.88 13.45 -1.18
CA GLY A 541 19.69 14.05 -1.78
C GLY A 541 18.62 14.51 -0.79
N VAL A 542 18.94 14.66 0.50
CA VAL A 542 18.01 15.25 1.47
C VAL A 542 17.82 16.74 1.16
N GLU A 543 16.59 17.14 0.87
CA GLU A 543 16.27 18.51 0.43
C GLU A 543 15.75 19.41 1.56
N LEU A 544 15.20 18.81 2.61
CA LEU A 544 14.52 19.49 3.72
C LEU A 544 14.70 18.72 5.03
N VAL A 545 14.91 19.47 6.11
CA VAL A 545 14.87 18.96 7.48
C VAL A 545 13.66 19.55 8.22
N ILE A 546 12.80 18.67 8.74
CA ILE A 546 11.67 19.02 9.59
C ILE A 546 12.11 18.88 11.05
N ALA A 547 12.42 19.99 11.69
CA ALA A 547 12.84 20.05 13.08
C ALA A 547 11.62 20.05 14.01
N ASN A 548 11.32 18.93 14.67
CA ASN A 548 10.23 18.88 15.63
C ASN A 548 10.69 19.43 16.98
N THR A 549 9.89 20.27 17.62
CA THR A 549 10.08 20.86 18.98
C THR A 549 11.16 21.94 19.10
N SER A 550 11.03 22.78 20.13
CA SER A 550 11.99 23.86 20.44
C SER A 550 13.39 23.34 20.78
N VAL A 551 13.49 22.11 21.28
CA VAL A 551 14.79 21.47 21.62
C VAL A 551 15.67 21.31 20.38
N SER A 552 15.08 21.07 19.21
CA SER A 552 15.80 20.95 17.94
C SER A 552 16.57 22.22 17.55
N GLY A 553 16.20 23.37 18.11
CA GLY A 553 16.94 24.63 17.97
C GLY A 553 18.42 24.55 18.38
N ARG A 554 18.81 23.56 19.20
CA ARG A 554 20.21 23.29 19.55
C ARG A 554 21.08 22.90 18.36
N ILE A 555 20.49 22.36 17.28
CA ILE A 555 21.23 21.86 16.12
C ILE A 555 20.84 22.55 14.79
N THR A 556 19.78 23.38 14.76
CA THR A 556 19.32 24.06 13.52
C THR A 556 20.41 24.90 12.87
N ARG A 557 21.26 25.57 13.67
CA ARG A 557 22.42 26.33 13.15
C ARG A 557 23.37 25.45 12.34
N ALA A 558 23.65 24.24 12.82
CA ALA A 558 24.58 23.33 12.15
C ALA A 558 23.95 22.72 10.88
N VAL A 559 22.64 22.42 10.92
CA VAL A 559 21.89 21.99 9.73
C VAL A 559 21.92 23.06 8.64
N ALA A 560 21.62 24.31 9.00
CA ALA A 560 21.67 25.44 8.07
C ALA A 560 23.08 25.71 7.55
N ALA A 561 24.11 25.57 8.39
CA ALA A 561 25.51 25.71 7.97
C ALA A 561 25.96 24.65 6.95
N ALA A 562 25.33 23.46 6.96
CA ALA A 562 25.55 22.43 5.94
C ALA A 562 24.82 22.71 4.61
N GLY A 563 24.01 23.78 4.56
CA GLY A 563 23.22 24.17 3.38
C GLY A 563 21.94 23.34 3.18
N LEU A 564 21.45 22.69 4.24
CA LEU A 564 20.15 22.04 4.25
C LEU A 564 19.06 23.04 4.66
N ARG A 565 17.90 22.98 3.98
CA ARG A 565 16.73 23.78 4.36
C ARG A 565 16.11 23.22 5.63
N VAL A 566 15.58 24.11 6.47
CA VAL A 566 14.98 23.73 7.75
C VAL A 566 13.64 24.42 7.93
N ILE A 567 12.62 23.64 8.26
CA ILE A 567 11.42 24.16 8.91
C ILE A 567 11.36 23.62 10.33
N THR A 568 10.85 24.42 11.26
CA THR A 568 10.72 23.99 12.66
C THR A 568 9.28 23.97 13.10
N LEU A 569 8.87 22.92 13.81
CA LEU A 569 7.58 22.79 14.46
C LEU A 569 7.75 23.15 15.95
N VAL A 570 7.04 24.17 16.44
CA VAL A 570 7.13 24.58 17.85
C VAL A 570 5.82 24.28 18.56
N HIS A 571 5.90 23.46 19.62
CA HIS A 571 4.75 22.99 20.38
C HIS A 571 4.86 23.32 21.87
N GLU A 572 5.78 24.19 22.26
CA GLU A 572 6.01 24.56 23.65
C GLU A 572 5.39 25.91 23.99
N MET A 573 4.77 25.99 25.17
CA MET A 573 4.28 27.23 25.75
C MET A 573 5.42 27.96 26.49
N PRO A 574 5.33 29.29 26.71
CA PRO A 574 6.43 30.10 27.26
C PRO A 574 7.00 29.61 28.58
N ARG A 575 6.13 29.06 29.44
CA ARG A 575 6.56 28.50 30.72
C ARG A 575 7.47 27.29 30.54
N LEU A 576 7.11 26.33 29.69
CA LEU A 576 7.96 25.17 29.40
C LEU A 576 9.29 25.58 28.78
N ILE A 577 9.29 26.59 27.91
CA ILE A 577 10.54 27.14 27.34
C ILE A 577 11.47 27.67 28.44
N ARG A 578 10.93 28.33 29.47
CA ARG A 578 11.71 28.78 30.64
C ARG A 578 12.18 27.62 31.50
N ASP A 579 11.26 26.73 31.87
CA ASP A 579 11.52 25.63 32.81
C ASP A 579 12.60 24.69 32.28
N TYR A 580 12.65 24.46 30.96
CA TYR A 580 13.68 23.65 30.30
C TYR A 580 14.89 24.43 29.77
N GLY A 581 14.96 25.75 29.97
CA GLY A 581 16.09 26.57 29.55
C GLY A 581 16.29 26.63 28.02
N LEU A 582 15.21 26.66 27.25
CA LEU A 582 15.23 26.58 25.78
C LEU A 582 15.31 27.93 25.06
N GLN A 583 15.50 29.05 25.78
CA GLN A 583 15.45 30.40 25.20
C GLN A 583 16.52 30.63 24.11
N SER A 584 17.72 30.03 24.26
CA SER A 584 18.74 30.09 23.20
C SER A 584 18.35 29.25 21.98
N ALA A 585 17.85 28.03 22.20
CA ALA A 585 17.39 27.15 21.13
C ALA A 585 16.24 27.78 20.33
N VAL A 586 15.30 28.44 20.99
CA VAL A 586 14.20 29.19 20.35
C VAL A 586 14.72 30.36 19.51
N ARG A 587 15.73 31.09 19.98
CA ARG A 587 16.36 32.15 19.17
C ARG A 587 17.05 31.57 17.92
N ASP A 588 17.76 30.46 18.08
CA ASP A 588 18.45 29.81 16.97
C ASP A 588 17.46 29.21 15.95
N LEU A 589 16.39 28.52 16.38
CA LEU A 589 15.42 27.98 15.44
C LEU A 589 14.72 29.07 14.62
N VAL A 590 14.32 30.20 15.22
CA VAL A 590 13.70 31.32 14.48
C VAL A 590 14.69 31.94 13.51
N LYS A 591 15.95 32.07 13.92
CA LYS A 591 17.00 32.63 13.07
C LYS A 591 17.34 31.74 11.87
N TYR A 592 17.48 30.43 12.07
CA TYR A 592 18.04 29.52 11.06
C TYR A 592 17.00 28.71 10.27
N SER A 593 15.73 28.71 10.66
CA SER A 593 14.67 28.08 9.87
C SER A 593 14.17 29.00 8.75
N GLU A 594 13.73 28.42 7.65
CA GLU A 594 12.99 29.12 6.58
C GLU A 594 11.59 29.49 7.04
N LYS A 595 10.92 28.55 7.71
CA LYS A 595 9.58 28.72 8.32
C LYS A 595 9.53 28.15 9.72
N VAL A 596 8.75 28.82 10.57
CA VAL A 596 8.44 28.38 11.93
C VAL A 596 6.96 28.06 11.99
N ILE A 597 6.64 26.78 12.10
CA ILE A 597 5.28 26.26 12.04
C ILE A 597 4.73 26.18 13.46
N LEU A 598 3.61 26.87 13.66
CA LEU A 598 3.02 27.10 14.97
C LEU A 598 1.59 26.57 14.97
N PRO A 599 1.17 25.84 16.01
CA PRO A 599 -0.13 25.19 15.99
C PRO A 599 -1.25 26.12 16.47
N SER A 600 -0.94 27.26 17.10
CA SER A 600 -1.93 28.24 17.55
C SER A 600 -1.33 29.65 17.70
N THR A 601 -2.21 30.65 17.76
CA THR A 601 -1.85 32.04 18.06
C THR A 601 -1.25 32.18 19.44
N ALA A 602 -1.73 31.40 20.43
CA ALA A 602 -1.17 31.40 21.78
C ALA A 602 0.32 31.02 21.80
N VAL A 603 0.73 30.01 21.02
CA VAL A 603 2.14 29.65 20.89
C VAL A 603 2.93 30.78 20.22
N ARG A 604 2.41 31.34 19.12
CA ARG A 604 3.06 32.47 18.42
C ARG A 604 3.31 33.66 19.35
N ASP A 605 2.27 34.09 20.05
CA ASP A 605 2.34 35.27 20.91
C ASP A 605 3.26 35.01 22.10
N GLY A 606 3.25 33.77 22.62
CA GLY A 606 4.19 33.33 23.64
C GLY A 606 5.66 33.34 23.22
N LEU A 607 5.96 33.07 21.94
CA LEU A 607 7.35 33.12 21.45
C LEU A 607 7.93 34.54 21.41
N LEU A 608 7.09 35.58 21.34
CA LEU A 608 7.53 36.98 21.34
C LEU A 608 8.26 37.39 22.64
N GLU A 609 8.13 36.60 23.71
CA GLU A 609 8.92 36.79 24.92
C GLU A 609 10.42 36.48 24.72
N PHE A 610 10.78 35.70 23.70
CA PHE A 610 12.14 35.18 23.50
C PHE A 610 12.79 35.64 22.19
N VAL A 611 12.02 36.13 21.22
CA VAL A 611 12.50 36.51 19.88
C VAL A 611 11.94 37.86 19.43
N ASP A 612 12.61 38.48 18.44
CA ASP A 612 12.16 39.72 17.83
C ASP A 612 10.86 39.53 17.02
N ALA A 613 9.91 40.45 17.21
CA ALA A 613 8.58 40.38 16.58
C ALA A 613 8.64 40.43 15.05
N GLY A 614 9.54 41.23 14.48
CA GLY A 614 9.73 41.31 13.02
C GLY A 614 10.22 39.99 12.45
N SER A 615 11.25 39.41 13.07
CA SER A 615 11.83 38.13 12.65
C SER A 615 10.83 36.96 12.72
N LEU A 616 9.97 36.95 13.75
CA LEU A 616 8.94 35.93 13.89
C LEU A 616 7.81 36.15 12.89
N ALA A 617 7.36 37.38 12.67
CA ALA A 617 6.26 37.69 11.75
C ALA A 617 6.56 37.28 10.30
N GLU A 618 7.82 37.41 9.86
CA GLU A 618 8.24 37.02 8.50
C GLU A 618 8.21 35.49 8.28
N LYS A 619 8.50 34.72 9.33
CA LYS A 619 8.75 33.27 9.24
C LYS A 619 7.62 32.40 9.82
N ALA A 620 6.84 32.94 10.75
CA ALA A 620 5.78 32.20 11.43
C ALA A 620 4.66 31.83 10.47
N THR A 621 4.21 30.59 10.52
CA THR A 621 3.01 30.11 9.82
C THR A 621 2.14 29.36 10.81
N LEU A 622 0.87 29.78 10.92
CA LEU A 622 -0.12 29.07 11.72
C LEU A 622 -0.61 27.85 10.93
N ARG A 623 -0.17 26.67 11.33
CA ARG A 623 -0.66 25.40 10.79
C ARG A 623 -0.75 24.39 11.93
N PRO A 624 -1.96 24.22 12.51
CA PRO A 624 -2.20 23.18 13.51
C PRO A 624 -1.88 21.80 12.98
N GLN A 625 -1.42 20.92 13.88
CA GLN A 625 -1.19 19.52 13.57
C GLN A 625 -2.50 18.82 13.18
N GLY A 626 -2.43 17.96 12.16
CA GLY A 626 -3.54 17.08 11.81
C GLY A 626 -3.74 15.95 12.82
N LEU A 627 -4.91 15.32 12.78
CA LEU A 627 -5.26 14.17 13.59
C LEU A 627 -4.61 12.89 13.01
N PHE A 628 -3.53 12.43 13.62
CA PHE A 628 -2.79 11.23 13.20
C PHE A 628 -3.33 9.92 13.77
N THR A 629 -4.23 9.97 14.75
CA THR A 629 -4.94 8.81 15.30
C THR A 629 -6.26 8.61 14.57
N ARG A 630 -6.59 7.35 14.25
CA ARG A 630 -7.81 6.99 13.54
C ARG A 630 -8.72 6.20 14.46
N SER A 631 -9.72 6.86 15.02
CA SER A 631 -10.70 6.18 15.86
C SER A 631 -11.54 5.23 15.02
N LYS A 632 -11.70 3.98 15.50
CA LYS A 632 -12.62 2.99 14.90
C LYS A 632 -14.11 3.39 14.96
N TYR A 633 -14.43 4.48 15.66
CA TYR A 633 -15.79 5.02 15.79
C TYR A 633 -16.01 6.32 15.02
N ARG A 634 -15.01 6.82 14.29
CA ARG A 634 -15.16 8.02 13.45
C ARG A 634 -16.22 7.74 12.37
N GLY A 635 -17.12 8.68 12.11
CA GLY A 635 -18.22 8.48 11.14
C GLY A 635 -19.35 7.56 11.59
N VAL A 636 -19.27 6.92 12.77
CA VAL A 636 -20.36 6.10 13.31
C VAL A 636 -21.49 7.00 13.83
N GLY A 637 -22.67 6.89 13.21
CA GLY A 637 -23.83 7.72 13.57
C GLY A 637 -24.46 7.40 14.93
N ASP A 638 -24.31 6.16 15.42
CA ASP A 638 -24.82 5.72 16.72
C ASP A 638 -23.73 5.11 17.61
N LEU A 639 -23.35 5.84 18.67
CA LEU A 639 -22.34 5.43 19.64
C LEU A 639 -22.90 4.61 20.81
N THR A 640 -24.17 4.21 20.79
CA THR A 640 -24.80 3.47 21.90
C THR A 640 -24.03 2.22 22.30
N ARG A 641 -23.48 1.49 21.31
CA ARG A 641 -22.64 0.33 21.56
C ARG A 641 -21.33 0.69 22.28
N ALA A 642 -20.61 1.71 21.80
CA ALA A 642 -19.37 2.18 22.44
C ALA A 642 -19.62 2.64 23.87
N ARG A 643 -20.70 3.41 24.09
CA ARG A 643 -21.17 3.86 25.40
C ARG A 643 -21.42 2.71 26.37
N THR A 644 -22.11 1.66 25.91
CA THR A 644 -22.41 0.47 26.70
C THR A 644 -21.12 -0.29 27.06
N LEU A 645 -20.22 -0.45 26.10
CA LEU A 645 -18.95 -1.17 26.30
C LEU A 645 -18.06 -0.44 27.31
N LEU A 646 -17.94 0.88 27.22
CA LEU A 646 -17.12 1.65 28.15
C LEU A 646 -17.64 1.57 29.60
N ARG A 647 -18.96 1.71 29.79
CA ARG A 647 -19.59 1.58 31.13
C ARG A 647 -19.30 0.22 31.74
N ARG A 648 -19.46 -0.86 30.97
CA ARG A 648 -19.10 -2.22 31.41
C ARG A 648 -17.61 -2.37 31.71
N LYS A 649 -16.73 -1.82 30.84
CA LYS A 649 -15.27 -1.85 31.04
C LYS A 649 -14.87 -1.21 32.37
N LEU A 650 -15.55 -0.14 32.77
CA LEU A 650 -15.29 0.61 34.00
C LEU A 650 -16.12 0.13 35.20
N GLY A 651 -16.99 -0.87 35.04
CA GLY A 651 -17.88 -1.35 36.10
C GLY A 651 -18.91 -0.31 36.56
N LEU A 652 -19.32 0.60 35.66
CA LEU A 652 -20.27 1.67 35.95
C LEU A 652 -21.71 1.27 35.60
N PRO A 653 -22.73 1.90 36.23
CA PRO A 653 -24.13 1.74 35.87
C PRO A 653 -24.41 2.06 34.39
N ASP A 654 -25.43 1.44 33.80
CA ASP A 654 -25.82 1.68 32.41
C ASP A 654 -26.29 3.13 32.15
N ASP A 655 -26.84 3.80 33.17
CA ASP A 655 -27.29 5.19 33.13
C ASP A 655 -26.21 6.21 33.54
N ALA A 656 -24.97 5.76 33.80
CA ALA A 656 -23.86 6.63 34.14
C ALA A 656 -23.57 7.64 33.02
N CYS A 657 -23.29 8.89 33.40
CA CYS A 657 -22.82 9.96 32.52
C CYS A 657 -21.31 10.12 32.70
N ILE A 658 -20.53 9.93 31.63
CA ILE A 658 -19.06 9.91 31.71
C ILE A 658 -18.47 11.23 31.19
N VAL A 659 -17.71 11.92 32.04
CA VAL A 659 -16.86 13.05 31.67
C VAL A 659 -15.42 12.58 31.57
N LEU A 660 -14.84 12.64 30.38
CA LEU A 660 -13.51 12.11 30.07
C LEU A 660 -12.43 13.18 30.08
N THR A 661 -11.24 12.83 30.59
CA THR A 661 -9.98 13.55 30.34
C THR A 661 -8.88 12.54 30.02
N VAL A 662 -8.03 12.85 29.04
CA VAL A 662 -6.92 12.00 28.60
C VAL A 662 -5.61 12.79 28.63
N GLY A 663 -4.60 12.27 29.34
CA GLY A 663 -3.27 12.87 29.41
C GLY A 663 -2.55 12.61 30.73
N TYR A 664 -1.34 13.16 30.85
CA TYR A 664 -0.55 13.09 32.09
C TYR A 664 -1.19 13.96 33.18
N ALA A 665 -1.61 13.40 34.32
CA ALA A 665 -2.25 14.13 35.41
C ALA A 665 -1.20 14.89 36.25
N ASP A 666 -0.87 16.11 35.81
CA ASP A 666 -0.04 17.08 36.53
C ASP A 666 -0.79 18.41 36.78
N ARG A 667 -0.13 19.36 37.45
CA ARG A 667 -0.69 20.71 37.67
C ARG A 667 -0.93 21.50 36.37
N ARG A 668 -0.16 21.24 35.31
CA ARG A 668 -0.34 21.92 34.02
C ARG A 668 -1.64 21.47 33.36
N LYS A 669 -1.96 20.17 33.43
CA LYS A 669 -3.17 19.56 32.89
C LYS A 669 -4.40 19.80 33.75
N GLY A 670 -4.23 20.25 34.99
CA GLY A 670 -5.34 20.76 35.83
C GLY A 670 -6.15 19.66 36.50
N VAL A 671 -5.51 18.56 36.92
CA VAL A 671 -6.17 17.48 37.66
C VAL A 671 -6.85 17.97 38.94
N ASP A 672 -6.24 18.95 39.62
CA ASP A 672 -6.76 19.63 40.79
C ASP A 672 -8.06 20.41 40.48
N LEU A 673 -8.07 21.18 39.38
CA LEU A 673 -9.25 21.94 38.95
C LEU A 673 -10.41 21.02 38.56
N LEU A 674 -10.11 19.87 37.94
CA LEU A 674 -11.15 18.90 37.59
C LEU A 674 -11.75 18.21 38.81
N LEU A 675 -10.94 17.90 39.83
CA LEU A 675 -11.41 17.33 41.09
C LEU A 675 -12.37 18.29 41.81
N GLU A 676 -12.05 19.59 41.83
CA GLU A 676 -12.96 20.59 42.39
C GLU A 676 -14.26 20.72 41.59
N ALA A 677 -14.19 20.74 40.26
CA ALA A 677 -15.38 20.76 39.40
C ALA A 677 -16.24 19.50 39.60
N ALA A 678 -15.59 18.32 39.69
CA ALA A 678 -16.26 17.05 39.92
C ALA A 678 -17.03 17.05 41.24
N ALA A 679 -16.46 17.60 42.32
CA ALA A 679 -17.14 17.72 43.61
C ALA A 679 -18.40 18.59 43.54
N ILE A 680 -18.45 19.60 42.66
CA ILE A 680 -19.65 20.41 42.41
C ILE A 680 -20.66 19.61 41.58
N CYS A 681 -20.21 19.01 40.48
CA CYS A 681 -21.07 18.28 39.54
C CYS A 681 -21.74 17.05 40.18
N CYS A 682 -20.99 16.21 40.89
CA CYS A 682 -21.52 14.97 41.49
C CYS A 682 -22.50 15.24 42.64
N LYS A 683 -22.45 16.42 43.29
CA LYS A 683 -23.48 16.85 44.24
C LYS A 683 -24.80 17.21 43.55
N ALA A 684 -24.73 17.71 42.32
CA ALA A 684 -25.91 18.10 41.55
C ALA A 684 -26.54 16.91 40.81
N ASP A 685 -25.72 15.96 40.33
CA ASP A 685 -26.19 14.76 39.64
C ASP A 685 -25.29 13.56 39.98
N ALA A 686 -25.86 12.61 40.74
CA ALA A 686 -25.15 11.42 41.22
C ALA A 686 -24.82 10.41 40.12
N ARG A 687 -25.33 10.57 38.89
CA ARG A 687 -25.00 9.70 37.75
C ARG A 687 -23.66 10.05 37.12
N LEU A 688 -23.05 11.18 37.47
CA LEU A 688 -21.81 11.63 36.85
C LEU A 688 -20.62 10.86 37.38
N HIS A 689 -19.76 10.45 36.45
CA HIS A 689 -18.46 9.87 36.71
C HIS A 689 -17.39 10.58 35.86
N PHE A 690 -16.32 11.00 36.52
CA PHE A 690 -15.15 11.61 35.91
C PHE A 690 -14.08 10.54 35.71
N VAL A 691 -13.59 10.41 34.48
CA VAL A 691 -12.64 9.37 34.10
C VAL A 691 -11.38 10.02 33.57
N TRP A 692 -10.26 9.79 34.25
CA TRP A 692 -8.94 10.25 33.83
C TRP A 692 -8.12 9.07 33.30
N VAL A 693 -7.75 9.13 32.02
CA VAL A 693 -6.89 8.13 31.37
C VAL A 693 -5.50 8.72 31.17
N GLY A 694 -4.47 8.02 31.64
CA GLY A 694 -3.07 8.43 31.58
C GLY A 694 -2.34 8.27 32.91
N HIS A 695 -1.04 8.53 32.88
CA HIS A 695 -0.21 8.47 34.08
C HIS A 695 -0.50 9.62 35.04
N LEU A 696 -0.42 9.34 36.34
CA LEU A 696 -0.51 10.31 37.42
C LEU A 696 0.89 10.80 37.80
N ASP A 697 1.05 12.09 38.03
CA ASP A 697 2.21 12.63 38.73
C ASP A 697 2.20 12.14 40.18
N GLU A 698 3.16 11.28 40.50
CA GLU A 698 3.30 10.68 41.83
C GLU A 698 3.43 11.71 42.94
N THR A 699 3.96 12.90 42.65
CA THR A 699 4.09 13.98 43.64
C THR A 699 2.75 14.59 44.05
N LEU A 700 1.71 14.44 43.22
CA LEU A 700 0.36 14.96 43.48
C LEU A 700 -0.57 13.89 44.06
N ARG A 701 -0.11 12.65 44.25
CA ARG A 701 -0.96 11.54 44.67
C ARG A 701 -1.68 11.83 46.00
N GLU A 702 -0.93 12.27 47.02
CA GLU A 702 -1.50 12.56 48.34
C GLU A 702 -2.52 13.70 48.31
N GLU A 703 -2.20 14.79 47.60
CA GLU A 703 -3.11 15.93 47.42
C GLU A 703 -4.40 15.52 46.71
N ASN A 704 -4.29 14.72 45.65
CA ASN A 704 -5.44 14.25 44.88
C ASN A 704 -6.30 13.28 45.68
N THR A 705 -5.71 12.37 46.46
CA THR A 705 -6.46 11.48 47.36
C THR A 705 -7.22 12.27 48.41
N ALA A 706 -6.58 13.26 49.06
CA ALA A 706 -7.25 14.12 50.04
C ALA A 706 -8.40 14.92 49.41
N ALA A 707 -8.23 15.41 48.18
CA ALA A 707 -9.30 16.11 47.44
C ALA A 707 -10.49 15.18 47.11
N ILE A 708 -10.22 13.94 46.71
CA ILE A 708 -11.26 12.92 46.45
C ILE A 708 -12.05 12.62 47.72
N GLU A 709 -11.37 12.41 48.85
CA GLU A 709 -12.01 12.12 50.14
C GLU A 709 -12.85 13.30 50.62
N LYS A 710 -12.28 14.51 50.63
CA LYS A 710 -12.98 15.74 51.04
C LYS A 710 -14.17 16.05 50.13
N GLY A 711 -14.06 15.75 48.84
CA GLY A 711 -15.10 15.95 47.84
C GLY A 711 -16.21 14.90 47.86
N GLY A 712 -16.01 13.76 48.55
CA GLY A 712 -16.94 12.62 48.50
C GLY A 712 -16.92 11.91 47.14
N LEU A 713 -15.79 11.91 46.44
CA LEU A 713 -15.67 11.50 45.04
C LEU A 713 -15.20 10.05 44.83
N ALA A 714 -15.02 9.27 45.90
CA ALA A 714 -14.42 7.94 45.81
C ALA A 714 -15.12 6.98 44.82
N ALA A 715 -16.44 7.11 44.64
CA ALA A 715 -17.22 6.33 43.68
C ALA A 715 -17.39 7.02 42.30
N HIS A 716 -16.99 8.28 42.18
CA HIS A 716 -17.29 9.14 41.04
C HIS A 716 -16.06 9.57 40.24
N PHE A 717 -14.85 9.49 40.79
CA PHE A 717 -13.63 9.89 40.09
C PHE A 717 -12.69 8.70 39.90
N HIS A 718 -12.35 8.39 38.65
CA HIS A 718 -11.65 7.18 38.25
C HIS A 718 -10.32 7.51 37.58
N PHE A 719 -9.21 7.16 38.23
CA PHE A 719 -7.90 7.13 37.59
C PHE A 719 -7.68 5.74 36.96
N VAL A 720 -7.76 5.68 35.64
CA VAL A 720 -7.64 4.43 34.88
C VAL A 720 -6.18 3.99 34.72
N GLY A 721 -5.25 4.94 34.76
CA GLY A 721 -3.86 4.71 34.40
C GLY A 721 -3.64 4.75 32.89
N LEU A 722 -2.46 4.30 32.45
CA LEU A 722 -2.10 4.29 31.03
C LEU A 722 -2.88 3.20 30.28
N ASP A 723 -3.73 3.62 29.34
CA ASP A 723 -4.33 2.75 28.32
C ASP A 723 -3.92 3.28 26.94
N PHE A 724 -3.51 2.39 26.05
CA PHE A 724 -3.09 2.73 24.68
C PHE A 724 -4.26 2.66 23.68
N ASP A 725 -5.37 1.99 24.01
CA ASP A 725 -6.60 1.99 23.21
C ASP A 725 -7.60 2.98 23.82
N THR A 726 -7.46 4.24 23.43
CA THR A 726 -8.32 5.33 23.92
C THR A 726 -9.63 5.48 23.15
N ASP A 727 -9.84 4.75 22.05
CA ASP A 727 -10.99 4.91 21.17
C ASP A 727 -12.32 4.70 21.90
N ASP A 728 -12.38 3.62 22.71
CA ASP A 728 -13.56 3.28 23.50
C ASP A 728 -13.88 4.35 24.54
N TYR A 729 -12.87 5.03 25.07
CA TYR A 729 -13.05 6.10 26.04
C TYR A 729 -13.69 7.32 25.39
N TYR A 730 -13.12 7.80 24.27
CA TYR A 730 -13.66 8.94 23.55
C TYR A 730 -15.09 8.67 23.11
N ALA A 731 -15.32 7.61 22.34
CA ALA A 731 -16.65 7.30 21.80
C ALA A 731 -17.68 6.89 22.86
N GLY A 732 -17.23 6.29 23.96
CA GLY A 732 -18.10 5.85 25.05
C GLY A 732 -18.44 6.94 26.07
N SER A 733 -17.73 8.07 26.05
CA SER A 733 -17.96 9.22 26.93
C SER A 733 -19.12 10.11 26.45
N ASP A 734 -19.64 10.93 27.37
CA ASP A 734 -20.71 11.88 27.08
C ASP A 734 -20.17 13.28 26.83
N LEU A 735 -19.06 13.64 27.49
CA LEU A 735 -18.43 14.94 27.41
C LEU A 735 -16.93 14.80 27.64
N TYR A 736 -16.11 15.63 26.99
CA TYR A 736 -14.69 15.73 27.29
C TYR A 736 -14.39 17.01 28.09
N ALA A 737 -13.65 16.87 29.18
CA ALA A 737 -13.15 17.97 29.97
C ALA A 737 -11.67 18.21 29.67
N LEU A 738 -11.34 19.43 29.20
CA LEU A 738 -9.98 19.95 29.09
C LEU A 738 -9.73 20.98 30.21
N PRO A 739 -9.34 20.56 31.43
CA PRO A 739 -9.15 21.44 32.58
C PRO A 739 -7.76 22.11 32.60
N SER A 740 -7.04 22.07 31.48
CA SER A 740 -5.62 22.42 31.41
C SER A 740 -5.38 23.92 31.57
N ARG A 741 -4.27 24.27 32.22
CA ARG A 741 -3.80 25.65 32.36
C ARG A 741 -3.05 26.13 31.14
N GLU A 742 -2.32 25.23 30.49
CA GLU A 742 -1.57 25.50 29.27
C GLU A 742 -1.63 24.26 28.38
N ASP A 743 -2.08 24.43 27.13
CA ASP A 743 -1.97 23.44 26.07
C ASP A 743 -1.84 24.08 24.68
N PRO A 744 -0.70 23.85 23.99
CA PRO A 744 -0.38 24.53 22.73
C PRO A 744 -1.44 24.26 21.65
N PHE A 745 -1.76 22.98 21.45
CA PHE A 745 -2.81 22.46 20.57
C PHE A 745 -2.99 20.95 20.84
N PRO A 746 -3.89 20.57 21.77
CA PRO A 746 -3.96 19.20 22.28
C PRO A 746 -4.65 18.24 21.30
N SER A 747 -3.95 17.19 20.81
CA SER A 747 -4.55 16.16 19.93
C SER A 747 -5.78 15.50 20.52
N VAL A 748 -5.84 15.35 21.84
CA VAL A 748 -6.97 14.74 22.56
C VAL A 748 -8.30 15.49 22.34
N VAL A 749 -8.24 16.80 22.04
CA VAL A 749 -9.42 17.58 21.63
C VAL A 749 -9.87 17.17 20.23
N LEU A 750 -8.93 17.01 19.29
CA LEU A 750 -9.27 16.52 17.94
C LEU A 750 -9.83 15.09 18.01
N GLU A 751 -9.26 14.22 18.84
CA GLU A 751 -9.72 12.85 19.04
C GLU A 751 -11.17 12.83 19.54
N SER A 752 -11.49 13.61 20.58
CA SER A 752 -12.86 13.76 21.10
C SER A 752 -13.83 14.29 20.05
N LEU A 753 -13.46 15.36 19.34
CA LEU A 753 -14.32 15.98 18.34
C LEU A 753 -14.55 15.06 17.13
N SER A 754 -13.57 14.23 16.76
CA SER A 754 -13.65 13.30 15.62
C SER A 754 -14.74 12.23 15.77
N VAL A 755 -15.12 11.91 17.01
CA VAL A 755 -16.20 10.98 17.35
C VAL A 755 -17.45 11.70 17.84
N GLY A 756 -17.51 13.03 17.71
CA GLY A 756 -18.70 13.82 18.05
C GLY A 756 -18.95 14.00 19.55
N VAL A 757 -17.91 13.89 20.38
CA VAL A 757 -17.99 14.24 21.81
C VAL A 757 -17.50 15.69 21.99
N PRO A 758 -18.37 16.61 22.46
CA PRO A 758 -17.99 18.01 22.64
C PRO A 758 -17.10 18.21 23.86
N VAL A 759 -16.42 19.35 23.88
CA VAL A 759 -15.37 19.66 24.85
C VAL A 759 -15.74 20.87 25.71
N VAL A 760 -15.34 20.88 26.98
CA VAL A 760 -15.35 22.07 27.84
C VAL A 760 -13.90 22.45 28.20
N ALA A 761 -13.54 23.72 28.05
CA ALA A 761 -12.20 24.22 28.36
C ALA A 761 -12.23 25.59 29.06
N PHE A 762 -11.16 25.91 29.78
CA PHE A 762 -10.91 27.26 30.29
C PHE A 762 -10.37 28.17 29.17
N SER A 763 -10.75 29.46 29.20
CA SER A 763 -10.26 30.47 28.26
C SER A 763 -8.79 30.80 28.47
N GLY A 764 -8.09 31.19 27.40
CA GLY A 764 -6.70 31.65 27.47
C GLY A 764 -5.68 30.55 27.73
N THR A 765 -6.04 29.27 27.54
CA THR A 765 -5.17 28.12 27.86
C THR A 765 -4.43 27.57 26.65
N GLY A 766 -4.75 28.04 25.44
CA GLY A 766 -4.04 27.74 24.19
C GLY A 766 -4.98 27.22 23.10
N GLY A 767 -4.40 26.55 22.10
CA GLY A 767 -5.09 26.27 20.83
C GLY A 767 -6.31 25.36 20.94
N GLY A 768 -6.38 24.52 21.98
CA GLY A 768 -7.56 23.71 22.26
C GLY A 768 -8.77 24.56 22.61
N ALA A 769 -8.60 25.55 23.49
CA ALA A 769 -9.67 26.47 23.88
C ALA A 769 -10.08 27.39 22.73
N ASP A 770 -9.13 27.88 21.94
CA ASP A 770 -9.39 28.71 20.76
C ASP A 770 -10.24 27.95 19.73
N LEU A 771 -9.96 26.65 19.54
CA LEU A 771 -10.73 25.80 18.63
C LEU A 771 -12.21 25.70 19.03
N LEU A 772 -12.52 25.63 20.33
CA LEU A 772 -13.89 25.48 20.83
C LEU A 772 -14.78 26.69 20.54
N GLN A 773 -14.19 27.88 20.41
CA GLN A 773 -14.91 29.11 20.06
C GLN A 773 -15.57 29.04 18.67
N ARG A 774 -15.18 28.08 17.84
CA ARG A 774 -15.80 27.78 16.54
C ARG A 774 -17.10 26.99 16.64
N GLY A 775 -17.67 26.87 17.84
CA GLY A 775 -18.97 26.22 18.06
C GLY A 775 -18.90 24.70 18.09
N VAL A 776 -17.80 24.15 18.61
CA VAL A 776 -17.57 22.70 18.80
C VAL A 776 -17.46 22.30 20.28
N GLY A 777 -17.54 23.27 21.18
CA GLY A 777 -17.47 23.08 22.62
C GLY A 777 -17.87 24.34 23.38
N VAL A 778 -17.57 24.38 24.67
CA VAL A 778 -17.83 25.54 25.55
C VAL A 778 -16.51 26.00 26.17
N VAL A 779 -16.28 27.31 26.10
CA VAL A 779 -15.14 27.97 26.76
C VAL A 779 -15.68 28.81 27.91
N VAL A 780 -15.12 28.63 29.11
CA VAL A 780 -15.49 29.39 30.31
C VAL A 780 -14.33 30.29 30.77
N PRO A 781 -14.57 31.30 31.63
CA PRO A 781 -13.50 32.15 32.16
C PRO A 781 -12.36 31.33 32.78
N SER A 782 -11.13 31.81 32.59
CA SER A 782 -9.92 31.08 33.00
C SER A 782 -9.94 30.74 34.50
N PHE A 783 -9.80 29.44 34.80
CA PHE A 783 -9.74 28.86 36.15
C PHE A 783 -10.97 29.12 37.04
N ASP A 784 -12.11 29.52 36.47
CA ASP A 784 -13.39 29.59 37.19
C ASP A 784 -14.05 28.21 37.23
N VAL A 785 -13.75 27.47 38.29
CA VAL A 785 -14.24 26.09 38.50
C VAL A 785 -15.77 26.03 38.58
N ALA A 786 -16.43 27.07 39.11
CA ALA A 786 -17.88 27.08 39.27
C ALA A 786 -18.58 27.20 37.92
N GLU A 787 -18.13 28.11 37.05
CA GLU A 787 -18.65 28.22 35.69
C GLU A 787 -18.26 26.99 34.84
N TYR A 788 -17.08 26.39 35.07
CA TYR A 788 -16.68 25.13 34.42
C TYR A 788 -17.63 23.98 34.77
N ALA A 789 -17.95 23.79 36.06
CA ALA A 789 -18.91 22.79 36.52
C ALA A 789 -20.33 23.04 35.98
N LYS A 790 -20.77 24.30 35.94
CA LYS A 790 -22.05 24.70 35.35
C LYS A 790 -22.13 24.41 33.85
N ALA A 791 -21.05 24.63 33.11
CA ALA A 791 -20.98 24.27 31.69
C ALA A 791 -21.08 22.76 31.47
N ILE A 792 -20.40 21.94 32.29
CA ILE A 792 -20.51 20.48 32.27
C ILE A 792 -21.96 20.05 32.50
N LEU A 793 -22.58 20.53 33.59
CA LEU A 793 -23.96 20.18 33.95
C LEU A 793 -24.96 20.62 32.87
N GLY A 794 -24.78 21.82 32.30
CA GLY A 794 -25.63 22.34 31.23
C GLY A 794 -25.58 21.49 29.96
N LEU A 795 -24.39 21.10 29.50
CA LEU A 795 -24.25 20.25 28.31
C LEU A 795 -24.75 18.81 28.54
N LEU A 796 -24.62 18.28 29.76
CA LEU A 796 -25.15 16.96 30.09
C LEU A 796 -26.69 16.96 30.17
N ALA A 797 -27.30 18.08 30.60
CA ALA A 797 -28.74 18.26 30.64
C ALA A 797 -29.38 18.52 29.25
N ASP A 798 -28.66 19.18 28.32
CA ASP A 798 -29.14 19.51 26.98
C ASP A 798 -28.54 18.60 25.89
N ASN A 799 -29.26 17.53 25.58
CA ASN A 799 -28.87 16.56 24.55
C ASN A 799 -28.80 17.18 23.14
N ASP A 800 -29.65 18.16 22.81
CA ASP A 800 -29.70 18.73 21.47
C ASP A 800 -28.51 19.65 21.21
N THR A 801 -28.16 20.48 22.20
CA THR A 801 -26.91 21.26 22.15
C THR A 801 -25.70 20.34 22.07
N ARG A 802 -25.65 19.27 22.88
CA ARG A 802 -24.53 18.32 22.86
C ARG A 802 -24.35 17.64 21.51
N ARG A 803 -25.43 17.16 20.90
CA ARG A 803 -25.42 16.57 19.54
C ARG A 803 -25.04 17.58 18.46
N ARG A 804 -25.51 18.82 18.58
CA ARG A 804 -25.15 19.89 17.63
C ARG A 804 -23.66 20.23 17.69
N LEU A 805 -23.10 20.44 18.87
CA LEU A 805 -21.67 20.71 19.06
C LEU A 805 -20.83 19.51 18.59
N GLY A 806 -21.24 18.29 18.92
CA GLY A 806 -20.59 17.06 18.46
C GLY A 806 -20.52 16.95 16.94
N ARG A 807 -21.65 17.17 16.23
CA ARG A 807 -21.67 17.18 14.75
C ARG A 807 -20.75 18.25 14.16
N ASN A 808 -20.79 19.46 14.71
CA ASN A 808 -19.88 20.54 14.28
C ASN A 808 -18.41 20.14 14.49
N GLY A 809 -18.10 19.42 15.57
CA GLY A 809 -16.78 18.86 15.86
C GLY A 809 -16.30 17.89 14.77
N VAL A 810 -17.14 16.92 14.41
CA VAL A 810 -16.83 15.94 13.35
C VAL A 810 -16.60 16.65 12.02
N GLU A 811 -17.52 17.53 11.62
CA GLU A 811 -17.42 18.30 10.37
C GLU A 811 -16.14 19.15 10.32
N LEU A 812 -15.76 19.76 11.44
CA LEU A 812 -14.54 20.57 11.54
C LEU A 812 -13.28 19.72 11.42
N VAL A 813 -13.19 18.61 12.15
CA VAL A 813 -12.05 17.69 12.10
C VAL A 813 -11.86 17.12 10.70
N ASP A 814 -12.95 16.69 10.06
CA ASP A 814 -12.96 16.15 8.70
C ASP A 814 -12.53 17.19 7.65
N ALA A 815 -12.87 18.46 7.87
CA ALA A 815 -12.60 19.52 6.90
C ALA A 815 -11.20 20.13 6.99
N GLU A 816 -10.52 20.08 8.15
CA GLU A 816 -9.32 20.90 8.40
C GLU A 816 -8.14 20.14 9.01
N PHE A 817 -8.37 18.96 9.60
CA PHE A 817 -7.38 18.27 10.43
C PHE A 817 -6.96 16.92 9.86
N SER A 818 -7.00 16.75 8.53
CA SER A 818 -6.35 15.61 7.87
C SER A 818 -4.85 15.61 8.12
N PHE A 819 -4.31 14.48 8.57
CA PHE A 819 -2.88 14.34 8.80
C PHE A 819 -2.07 14.30 7.51
N ARG A 820 -2.61 13.71 6.43
CA ARG A 820 -1.98 13.73 5.10
C ARG A 820 -1.82 15.16 4.57
N GLN A 821 -2.88 15.96 4.66
CA GLN A 821 -2.81 17.38 4.27
C GLN A 821 -1.78 18.12 5.10
N TYR A 822 -1.72 17.90 6.41
CA TYR A 822 -0.70 18.48 7.28
C TYR A 822 0.72 18.11 6.81
N ALA A 823 1.00 16.83 6.57
CA ALA A 823 2.33 16.39 6.10
C ALA A 823 2.71 17.01 4.75
N MET A 824 1.77 17.03 3.79
CA MET A 824 2.01 17.64 2.48
C MET A 824 2.19 19.16 2.56
N ASP A 825 1.43 19.85 3.41
CA ASP A 825 1.60 21.29 3.65
C ASP A 825 2.97 21.61 4.24
N LEU A 826 3.49 20.80 5.17
CA LEU A 826 4.83 20.97 5.72
C LEU A 826 5.90 20.88 4.63
N LEU A 827 5.78 19.90 3.72
CA LEU A 827 6.69 19.75 2.59
C LEU A 827 6.66 20.99 1.68
N CYS A 828 5.47 21.46 1.30
CA CYS A 828 5.32 22.67 0.49
C CYS A 828 5.89 23.91 1.20
N LEU A 829 5.65 24.06 2.51
CA LEU A 829 6.17 25.19 3.30
C LEU A 829 7.70 25.15 3.44
N GLY A 830 8.30 23.98 3.42
CA GLY A 830 9.76 23.78 3.32
C GLY A 830 10.30 23.81 1.89
N GLY A 831 9.48 24.21 0.91
CA GLY A 831 9.86 24.37 -0.48
C GLY A 831 10.10 23.06 -1.24
N VAL A 832 9.53 21.94 -0.77
CA VAL A 832 9.48 20.69 -1.53
C VAL A 832 8.22 20.73 -2.41
N GLU A 833 8.42 20.90 -3.71
CA GLU A 833 7.30 20.93 -4.67
C GLU A 833 6.67 19.55 -4.79
N ILE A 834 5.40 19.44 -4.37
CA ILE A 834 4.58 18.24 -4.52
C ILE A 834 3.19 18.67 -5.02
N PRO A 835 2.63 17.99 -6.03
CA PRO A 835 1.31 18.33 -6.53
C PRO A 835 0.24 17.98 -5.49
N ARG A 836 -0.71 18.89 -5.29
CA ARG A 836 -1.84 18.69 -4.36
C ARG A 836 -3.13 18.56 -5.14
N VAL A 837 -3.62 17.33 -5.29
CA VAL A 837 -4.85 17.02 -6.02
C VAL A 837 -6.01 16.81 -5.04
N SER A 838 -7.07 17.60 -5.20
CA SER A 838 -8.36 17.36 -4.54
C SER A 838 -9.22 16.50 -5.43
N VAL A 839 -9.60 15.31 -4.97
CA VAL A 839 -10.48 14.41 -5.71
C VAL A 839 -11.91 14.61 -5.19
N VAL A 840 -12.79 15.10 -6.05
CA VAL A 840 -14.20 15.34 -5.72
C VAL A 840 -15.01 14.21 -6.34
N VAL A 841 -15.76 13.47 -5.52
CA VAL A 841 -16.62 12.37 -5.97
C VAL A 841 -18.09 12.78 -5.78
N PRO A 842 -18.75 13.33 -6.82
CA PRO A 842 -20.20 13.52 -6.82
C PRO A 842 -20.91 12.16 -6.80
N ASN A 843 -21.88 11.98 -5.91
CA ASN A 843 -22.61 10.72 -5.75
C ASN A 843 -24.11 10.96 -5.64
N PHE A 844 -24.90 10.20 -6.40
CA PHE A 844 -26.35 10.12 -6.24
C PHE A 844 -26.85 8.75 -6.69
N ASN A 845 -27.22 7.88 -5.75
CA ASN A 845 -27.71 6.52 -6.01
C ASN A 845 -26.71 5.59 -6.74
N TYR A 846 -25.42 5.68 -6.40
CA TYR A 846 -24.36 4.83 -6.99
C TYR A 846 -23.69 3.90 -5.97
N SER A 847 -24.41 3.44 -4.94
CA SER A 847 -23.88 2.54 -3.90
C SER A 847 -23.10 1.35 -4.48
N ARG A 848 -23.59 0.78 -5.59
CA ARG A 848 -22.98 -0.36 -6.27
C ARG A 848 -21.57 -0.09 -6.82
N TYR A 849 -21.25 1.14 -7.21
CA TYR A 849 -19.99 1.50 -7.88
C TYR A 849 -18.98 2.20 -6.96
N LEU A 850 -19.44 2.74 -5.83
CA LEU A 850 -18.61 3.48 -4.87
C LEU A 850 -17.39 2.69 -4.38
N GLY A 851 -17.52 1.38 -4.21
CA GLY A 851 -16.40 0.52 -3.82
C GLY A 851 -15.25 0.55 -4.83
N GLU A 852 -15.55 0.28 -6.10
CA GLU A 852 -14.55 0.28 -7.19
C GLU A 852 -13.98 1.68 -7.41
N ARG A 853 -14.83 2.72 -7.37
CA ARG A 853 -14.40 4.11 -7.55
C ARG A 853 -13.43 4.57 -6.48
N LEU A 854 -13.75 4.34 -5.21
CA LEU A 854 -12.89 4.80 -4.11
C LEU A 854 -11.58 4.00 -4.06
N ALA A 855 -11.61 2.72 -4.42
CA ALA A 855 -10.41 1.90 -4.58
C ALA A 855 -9.48 2.46 -5.66
N CYS A 856 -9.99 2.74 -6.87
CA CYS A 856 -9.13 3.24 -7.96
C CYS A 856 -8.53 4.63 -7.66
N ILE A 857 -9.20 5.45 -6.83
CA ILE A 857 -8.64 6.73 -6.33
C ILE A 857 -7.51 6.48 -5.32
N ALA A 858 -7.68 5.52 -4.41
CA ALA A 858 -6.67 5.19 -3.41
C ALA A 858 -5.44 4.48 -4.01
N GLU A 859 -5.61 3.79 -5.13
CA GLU A 859 -4.57 3.06 -5.86
C GLU A 859 -3.74 3.93 -6.81
N GLN A 860 -4.03 5.23 -6.92
CA GLN A 860 -3.27 6.14 -7.77
C GLN A 860 -1.77 6.13 -7.41
N THR A 861 -0.90 6.10 -8.43
CA THR A 861 0.57 6.09 -8.25
C THR A 861 1.09 7.37 -7.62
N VAL A 862 0.32 8.46 -7.71
CA VAL A 862 0.59 9.73 -7.03
C VAL A 862 -0.30 9.86 -5.79
N PRO A 863 0.27 10.18 -4.61
CA PRO A 863 -0.53 10.34 -3.40
C PRO A 863 -1.51 11.51 -3.53
N VAL A 864 -2.79 11.20 -3.28
CA VAL A 864 -3.88 12.17 -3.30
C VAL A 864 -3.83 13.06 -2.06
N TYR A 865 -4.03 14.37 -2.24
CA TYR A 865 -4.00 15.35 -1.15
C TYR A 865 -5.27 15.28 -0.29
N GLU A 866 -6.44 15.18 -0.91
CA GLU A 866 -7.71 14.94 -0.23
C GLU A 866 -8.76 14.28 -1.12
N ILE A 867 -9.70 13.57 -0.50
CA ILE A 867 -10.87 12.98 -1.15
C ILE A 867 -12.12 13.62 -0.53
N ILE A 868 -13.00 14.17 -1.37
CA ILE A 868 -14.24 14.83 -0.98
C ILE A 868 -15.39 14.08 -1.65
N VAL A 869 -16.16 13.32 -0.87
CA VAL A 869 -17.35 12.61 -1.36
C VAL A 869 -18.58 13.46 -1.10
N LEU A 870 -19.27 13.85 -2.16
CA LEU A 870 -20.47 14.69 -2.12
C LEU A 870 -21.70 13.85 -2.45
N ASP A 871 -22.41 13.41 -1.42
CA ASP A 871 -23.66 12.68 -1.59
C ASP A 871 -24.84 13.64 -1.75
N ASP A 872 -25.51 13.60 -2.90
CA ASP A 872 -26.63 14.48 -3.23
C ASP A 872 -27.98 13.96 -2.71
N ARG A 873 -27.99 13.48 -1.46
CA ARG A 873 -29.15 12.87 -0.79
C ARG A 873 -29.59 11.59 -1.49
N SER A 874 -28.69 10.63 -1.56
CA SER A 874 -28.99 9.30 -2.09
C SER A 874 -30.11 8.60 -1.29
N THR A 875 -30.90 7.82 -2.01
CA THR A 875 -32.00 7.00 -1.48
C THR A 875 -31.66 5.51 -1.38
N ASP A 876 -30.49 5.10 -1.90
CA ASP A 876 -29.92 3.77 -1.75
C ASP A 876 -28.91 3.71 -0.58
N ASP A 877 -28.16 2.62 -0.48
CA ASP A 877 -27.18 2.39 0.59
C ASP A 877 -25.85 3.16 0.38
N SER A 878 -25.83 4.23 -0.44
CA SER A 878 -24.61 4.96 -0.77
C SER A 878 -23.91 5.52 0.47
N VAL A 879 -24.65 6.22 1.34
CA VAL A 879 -24.08 6.86 2.53
C VAL A 879 -23.51 5.82 3.49
N GLU A 880 -24.20 4.71 3.71
CA GLU A 880 -23.70 3.61 4.54
C GLU A 880 -22.43 2.98 3.94
N THR A 881 -22.43 2.77 2.62
CA THR A 881 -21.28 2.23 1.89
C THR A 881 -20.06 3.13 2.03
N ILE A 882 -20.22 4.44 1.85
CA ILE A 882 -19.15 5.43 2.00
C ILE A 882 -18.60 5.41 3.43
N GLN A 883 -19.47 5.41 4.44
CA GLN A 883 -19.03 5.40 5.85
C GLN A 883 -18.27 4.11 6.21
N ARG A 884 -18.69 2.95 5.68
CA ARG A 884 -18.00 1.68 5.89
C ARG A 884 -16.60 1.69 5.29
N LEU A 885 -16.47 2.13 4.03
CA LEU A 885 -15.19 2.13 3.30
C LEU A 885 -14.21 3.20 3.79
N ARG A 886 -14.74 4.25 4.43
CA ARG A 886 -13.98 5.42 4.87
C ARG A 886 -12.65 5.08 5.57
N HIS A 887 -12.69 4.13 6.52
CA HIS A 887 -11.51 3.77 7.34
C HIS A 887 -10.44 2.96 6.59
N GLU A 888 -10.82 2.33 5.48
CA GLU A 888 -9.93 1.51 4.65
C GLU A 888 -9.09 2.39 3.71
N LEU A 889 -9.47 3.66 3.56
CA LEU A 889 -8.89 4.58 2.58
C LEU A 889 -7.86 5.54 3.20
N GLN A 890 -6.88 5.90 2.37
CA GLN A 890 -5.76 6.78 2.71
C GLN A 890 -5.53 7.76 1.54
N PRO A 891 -5.83 9.08 1.67
CA PRO A 891 -6.35 9.74 2.87
C PRO A 891 -7.80 9.32 3.16
N GLU A 892 -8.23 9.51 4.40
CA GLU A 892 -9.62 9.26 4.78
C GLU A 892 -10.55 10.29 4.09
N PRO A 893 -11.63 9.86 3.40
CA PRO A 893 -12.51 10.79 2.71
C PRO A 893 -13.26 11.73 3.65
N ARG A 894 -13.42 12.98 3.20
CA ARG A 894 -14.39 13.93 3.74
C ARG A 894 -15.74 13.66 3.11
N VAL A 895 -16.71 13.23 3.92
CA VAL A 895 -18.06 12.90 3.44
C VAL A 895 -19.00 14.06 3.73
N VAL A 896 -19.66 14.58 2.69
CA VAL A 896 -20.66 15.64 2.80
C VAL A 896 -21.97 15.12 2.23
N VAL A 897 -22.99 15.03 3.09
CA VAL A 897 -24.33 14.56 2.70
C VAL A 897 -25.28 15.75 2.62
N ASN A 898 -25.90 15.95 1.46
CA ASN A 898 -26.83 17.06 1.26
C ASN A 898 -28.14 16.83 2.02
N ARG A 899 -28.66 17.91 2.61
CA ARG A 899 -29.97 17.88 3.28
C ARG A 899 -31.11 17.77 2.26
N VAL A 900 -30.92 18.29 1.06
CA VAL A 900 -31.89 18.31 -0.04
C VAL A 900 -31.12 17.99 -1.32
N ASN A 901 -31.71 17.17 -2.19
CA ASN A 901 -31.13 16.90 -3.50
C ASN A 901 -31.01 18.22 -4.29
N SER A 902 -29.83 18.45 -4.86
CA SER A 902 -29.48 19.70 -5.52
C SER A 902 -30.14 19.86 -6.91
N GLY A 903 -30.61 18.77 -7.50
CA GLY A 903 -31.27 18.72 -8.79
C GLY A 903 -30.33 18.85 -10.00
N SER A 904 -29.01 18.99 -9.79
CA SER A 904 -28.02 19.04 -10.87
C SER A 904 -26.61 18.72 -10.38
N VAL A 905 -25.92 17.85 -11.12
CA VAL A 905 -24.52 17.48 -10.84
C VAL A 905 -23.59 18.70 -10.84
N PHE A 906 -23.87 19.75 -11.64
CA PHE A 906 -23.05 20.96 -11.67
C PHE A 906 -23.09 21.76 -10.36
N ARG A 907 -24.16 21.63 -9.55
CA ARG A 907 -24.15 22.16 -8.19
C ARG A 907 -23.21 21.38 -7.28
N GLN A 908 -23.06 20.07 -7.50
CA GLN A 908 -22.05 19.26 -6.81
C GLN A 908 -20.64 19.61 -7.28
N TRP A 909 -20.43 19.86 -8.58
CA TRP A 909 -19.13 20.33 -9.09
C TRP A 909 -18.73 21.68 -8.48
N GLN A 910 -19.67 22.64 -8.42
CA GLN A 910 -19.44 23.92 -7.74
C GLN A 910 -19.06 23.69 -6.29
N ARG A 911 -19.85 22.90 -5.57
CA ARG A 911 -19.60 22.62 -4.16
C ARG A 911 -18.25 21.94 -3.94
N GLY A 912 -17.89 21.01 -4.81
CA GLY A 912 -16.59 20.34 -4.80
C GLY A 912 -15.44 21.30 -5.01
N ALA A 913 -15.54 22.17 -6.02
CA ALA A 913 -14.52 23.19 -6.30
C ALA A 913 -14.37 24.20 -5.15
N GLU A 914 -15.48 24.59 -4.49
CA GLU A 914 -15.45 25.47 -3.30
C GLU A 914 -14.80 24.80 -2.08
N LEU A 915 -14.97 23.48 -1.92
CA LEU A 915 -14.44 22.73 -0.78
C LEU A 915 -13.00 22.26 -0.97
N ALA A 916 -12.57 22.07 -2.22
CA ALA A 916 -11.22 21.67 -2.59
C ALA A 916 -10.16 22.68 -2.13
N ARG A 917 -9.04 22.17 -1.62
CA ARG A 917 -7.90 22.99 -1.14
C ARG A 917 -6.59 22.69 -1.89
N GLY A 918 -6.58 21.66 -2.73
CA GLY A 918 -5.47 21.34 -3.62
C GLY A 918 -5.32 22.35 -4.76
N GLU A 919 -4.13 22.40 -5.36
CA GLU A 919 -3.86 23.21 -6.56
C GLU A 919 -4.64 22.71 -7.78
N TYR A 920 -4.91 21.41 -7.80
CA TYR A 920 -5.63 20.74 -8.86
C TYR A 920 -6.91 20.09 -8.33
N VAL A 921 -7.92 20.01 -9.18
CA VAL A 921 -9.19 19.32 -8.90
C VAL A 921 -9.44 18.26 -9.94
N TRP A 922 -9.72 17.05 -9.47
CA TRP A 922 -10.26 15.97 -10.29
C TRP A 922 -11.72 15.75 -9.91
N ILE A 923 -12.63 15.96 -10.87
CA ILE A 923 -14.02 15.58 -10.71
C ILE A 923 -14.16 14.12 -11.13
N ALA A 924 -14.48 13.29 -10.16
CA ALA A 924 -14.35 11.86 -10.15
C ALA A 924 -15.74 11.23 -10.00
N GLU A 925 -16.54 11.19 -11.07
CA GLU A 925 -17.93 10.70 -11.03
C GLU A 925 -17.99 9.28 -10.43
N ALA A 926 -18.99 9.03 -9.56
CA ALA A 926 -19.00 7.86 -8.66
C ALA A 926 -19.09 6.50 -9.37
N ASP A 927 -19.46 6.47 -10.64
CA ASP A 927 -19.63 5.27 -11.45
C ASP A 927 -18.50 5.01 -12.47
N ASP A 928 -17.60 5.98 -12.67
CA ASP A 928 -16.44 5.85 -13.55
C ASP A 928 -15.22 5.22 -12.85
N LEU A 929 -14.27 4.68 -13.61
CA LEU A 929 -13.00 4.15 -13.08
C LEU A 929 -11.81 4.85 -13.72
N ALA A 930 -10.64 4.73 -13.10
CA ALA A 930 -9.38 5.23 -13.63
C ALA A 930 -8.26 4.22 -13.41
N MET A 931 -7.28 4.23 -14.31
CA MET A 931 -6.06 3.44 -14.16
C MET A 931 -5.18 4.04 -13.04
N PRO A 932 -4.35 3.24 -12.35
CA PRO A 932 -3.46 3.74 -11.29
C PRO A 932 -2.58 4.93 -11.70
N GLU A 933 -2.17 5.00 -12.98
CA GLU A 933 -1.29 6.04 -13.52
C GLU A 933 -2.03 7.30 -14.00
N PHE A 934 -3.37 7.35 -13.88
CA PHE A 934 -4.17 8.47 -14.40
C PHE A 934 -3.68 9.84 -13.88
N LEU A 935 -3.57 10.00 -12.56
CA LEU A 935 -3.11 11.26 -11.98
C LEU A 935 -1.67 11.59 -12.36
N GLU A 936 -0.83 10.58 -12.56
CA GLU A 936 0.56 10.77 -12.99
C GLU A 936 0.63 11.41 -14.38
N HIS A 937 -0.10 10.87 -15.36
CA HIS A 937 -0.16 11.41 -16.72
C HIS A 937 -0.78 12.81 -16.75
N MET A 938 -1.86 13.01 -16.00
CA MET A 938 -2.53 14.32 -15.95
C MET A 938 -1.66 15.37 -15.28
N LEU A 939 -0.98 15.04 -14.17
CA LEU A 939 -0.06 15.95 -13.52
C LEU A 939 1.17 16.25 -14.37
N HIS A 940 1.67 15.27 -15.15
CA HIS A 940 2.70 15.53 -16.14
C HIS A 940 2.23 16.64 -17.09
N GLY A 941 1.05 16.49 -17.72
CA GLY A 941 0.46 17.50 -18.59
C GLY A 941 0.30 18.88 -17.93
N MET A 942 -0.18 18.92 -16.69
CA MET A 942 -0.31 20.18 -15.92
C MET A 942 1.03 20.83 -15.57
N SER A 943 2.12 20.05 -15.51
CA SER A 943 3.46 20.53 -15.15
C SER A 943 4.28 21.02 -16.35
N VAL A 944 3.91 20.63 -17.58
CA VAL A 944 4.63 21.04 -18.81
C VAL A 944 4.64 22.56 -18.95
N ASP A 945 3.53 23.23 -18.61
CA ASP A 945 3.40 24.67 -18.67
C ASP A 945 2.41 25.17 -17.61
N ARG A 946 2.78 26.25 -16.90
CA ARG A 946 1.94 26.85 -15.84
C ARG A 946 0.62 27.42 -16.38
N ASP A 947 0.56 27.75 -17.67
CA ASP A 947 -0.65 28.25 -18.32
C ASP A 947 -1.67 27.16 -18.64
N VAL A 948 -1.36 25.87 -18.43
CA VAL A 948 -2.32 24.78 -18.59
C VAL A 948 -3.43 24.91 -17.54
N GLN A 949 -4.68 24.95 -18.01
CA GLN A 949 -5.88 25.08 -17.18
C GLN A 949 -6.61 23.76 -17.00
N LEU A 950 -6.53 22.87 -17.99
CA LEU A 950 -7.04 21.51 -17.92
C LEU A 950 -6.16 20.56 -18.73
N ALA A 951 -5.97 19.35 -18.22
CA ALA A 951 -5.35 18.22 -18.92
C ALA A 951 -6.38 17.09 -19.01
N TYR A 952 -6.42 16.37 -20.13
CA TYR A 952 -7.32 15.23 -20.30
C TYR A 952 -6.69 14.07 -21.05
N CYS A 953 -7.26 12.88 -20.90
CA CYS A 953 -6.81 11.65 -21.58
C CYS A 953 -7.93 10.98 -22.38
N GLN A 954 -7.59 9.91 -23.10
CA GLN A 954 -8.59 9.02 -23.69
C GLN A 954 -9.30 8.20 -22.63
N SER A 955 -10.50 7.76 -22.97
CA SER A 955 -11.31 6.87 -22.15
C SER A 955 -11.74 5.65 -22.93
N GLU A 956 -11.82 4.50 -22.28
CA GLU A 956 -12.63 3.39 -22.78
C GLU A 956 -14.07 3.53 -22.28
N ALA A 957 -15.03 3.05 -23.05
CA ALA A 957 -16.42 2.97 -22.62
C ALA A 957 -16.68 1.60 -22.01
N ILE A 958 -17.33 1.56 -20.85
CA ILE A 958 -17.74 0.32 -20.16
C ILE A 958 -19.25 0.32 -19.90
N ASP A 959 -19.86 -0.85 -19.80
CA ASP A 959 -21.28 -1.01 -19.46
C ASP A 959 -21.53 -0.95 -17.93
N GLU A 960 -22.78 -1.14 -17.49
CA GLU A 960 -23.15 -1.23 -16.07
C GLU A 960 -22.50 -2.38 -15.28
N HIS A 961 -21.85 -3.32 -15.96
CA HIS A 961 -21.14 -4.46 -15.39
C HIS A 961 -19.61 -4.32 -15.44
N GLY A 962 -19.11 -3.23 -16.03
CA GLY A 962 -17.68 -2.97 -16.19
C GLY A 962 -17.05 -3.67 -17.41
N GLN A 963 -17.86 -4.26 -18.28
CA GLN A 963 -17.40 -4.84 -19.54
C GLN A 963 -17.14 -3.75 -20.57
N GLN A 964 -16.04 -3.87 -21.31
CA GLN A 964 -15.65 -2.89 -22.31
C GLN A 964 -16.63 -2.91 -23.49
N LEU A 965 -17.23 -1.75 -23.77
CA LEU A 965 -18.07 -1.48 -24.94
C LEU A 965 -17.23 -0.93 -26.10
N MET A 966 -16.30 -0.02 -25.80
CA MET A 966 -15.41 0.60 -26.78
C MET A 966 -14.02 0.81 -26.16
N PRO A 967 -12.92 0.47 -26.84
CA PRO A 967 -11.57 0.61 -26.29
C PRO A 967 -11.09 2.06 -26.22
N ASN A 968 -11.69 2.97 -26.99
CA ASN A 968 -11.40 4.41 -26.99
C ASN A 968 -12.52 5.19 -27.71
N TYR A 969 -12.48 6.53 -27.66
CA TYR A 969 -13.41 7.41 -28.35
C TYR A 969 -12.89 7.93 -29.71
N LEU A 970 -11.81 7.37 -30.27
CA LEU A 970 -11.20 7.88 -31.51
C LEU A 970 -12.17 7.83 -32.70
N SER A 971 -13.05 6.83 -32.77
CA SER A 971 -14.07 6.76 -33.84
C SER A 971 -15.01 7.98 -33.84
N TYR A 972 -15.20 8.63 -32.68
CA TYR A 972 -16.01 9.84 -32.56
C TYR A 972 -15.26 11.11 -32.98
N THR A 973 -13.92 11.14 -32.96
CA THR A 973 -13.10 12.32 -33.27
C THR A 973 -12.34 12.25 -34.59
N ASN A 974 -12.20 11.06 -35.20
CA ASN A 974 -11.43 10.81 -36.41
C ASN A 974 -11.88 11.60 -37.66
N ASP A 975 -13.13 12.05 -37.71
CA ASP A 975 -13.66 12.93 -38.76
C ASP A 975 -13.06 14.35 -38.71
N LEU A 976 -12.54 14.77 -37.56
CA LEU A 976 -11.79 16.03 -37.42
C LEU A 976 -10.32 15.84 -37.76
N SER A 977 -9.70 14.76 -37.30
CA SER A 977 -8.30 14.40 -37.57
C SER A 977 -8.01 12.99 -37.09
N VAL A 978 -7.32 12.18 -37.89
CA VAL A 978 -6.83 10.86 -37.44
C VAL A 978 -5.49 10.98 -36.69
N GLU A 979 -4.70 12.00 -37.01
CA GLU A 979 -3.34 12.14 -36.48
C GLU A 979 -3.28 12.92 -35.15
N ARG A 980 -4.23 13.83 -34.91
CA ARG A 980 -4.20 14.71 -33.72
C ARG A 980 -4.23 13.93 -32.42
N TRP A 981 -5.11 12.94 -32.30
CA TRP A 981 -5.31 12.15 -31.08
C TRP A 981 -4.35 10.96 -30.94
N ALA A 982 -3.44 10.76 -31.89
CA ALA A 982 -2.45 9.67 -31.87
C ALA A 982 -1.21 9.98 -31.00
N ARG A 983 -1.05 11.23 -30.56
CA ARG A 983 0.09 11.68 -29.73
C ARG A 983 -0.34 12.77 -28.75
N SER A 984 0.44 12.96 -27.70
CA SER A 984 0.20 14.05 -26.76
C SER A 984 0.39 15.40 -27.43
N TYR A 985 -0.39 16.39 -27.02
CA TYR A 985 -0.25 17.76 -27.52
C TYR A 985 -0.53 18.81 -26.43
N LEU A 986 0.06 19.99 -26.63
CA LEU A 986 -0.16 21.19 -25.81
C LEU A 986 -0.48 22.35 -26.74
N VAL A 987 -1.67 22.93 -26.61
CA VAL A 987 -2.15 24.04 -27.46
C VAL A 987 -2.86 25.09 -26.62
N THR A 988 -3.04 26.29 -27.17
CA THR A 988 -3.86 27.31 -26.49
C THR A 988 -5.33 26.92 -26.52
N GLY A 989 -6.11 27.43 -25.56
CA GLY A 989 -7.56 27.22 -25.56
C GLY A 989 -8.22 27.69 -26.86
N ALA A 990 -7.78 28.82 -27.41
CA ALA A 990 -8.26 29.32 -28.70
C ALA A 990 -7.97 28.35 -29.86
N GLN A 991 -6.79 27.73 -29.89
CA GLN A 991 -6.46 26.70 -30.89
C GLN A 991 -7.30 25.44 -30.71
N GLU A 992 -7.47 24.95 -29.48
CA GLU A 992 -8.30 23.76 -29.23
C GLU A 992 -9.76 23.98 -29.62
N VAL A 993 -10.33 25.15 -29.29
CA VAL A 993 -11.70 25.48 -29.66
C VAL A 993 -11.81 25.66 -31.18
N ASN A 994 -10.86 26.30 -31.84
CA ASN A 994 -10.88 26.39 -33.29
C ASN A 994 -10.80 25.00 -33.94
N ASP A 995 -9.90 24.13 -33.49
CA ASP A 995 -9.59 22.88 -34.17
C ASP A 995 -10.56 21.73 -33.82
N ALA A 996 -11.19 21.77 -32.64
CA ALA A 996 -11.97 20.66 -32.10
C ALA A 996 -13.19 21.10 -31.29
N LEU A 997 -12.98 21.73 -30.12
CA LEU A 997 -14.04 22.01 -29.15
C LEU A 997 -15.07 23.04 -29.61
N GLY A 998 -14.84 23.80 -30.68
CA GLY A 998 -15.84 24.66 -31.31
C GLY A 998 -16.70 23.92 -32.34
N VAL A 999 -16.28 22.72 -32.74
CA VAL A 999 -17.01 21.83 -33.66
C VAL A 999 -17.90 20.88 -32.87
N LYS A 1000 -17.36 20.18 -31.88
CA LYS A 1000 -18.09 19.26 -30.99
C LYS A 1000 -17.31 19.00 -29.70
N ASN A 1001 -17.97 18.48 -28.67
CA ASN A 1001 -17.31 18.12 -27.41
C ASN A 1001 -16.39 16.90 -27.61
N THR A 1002 -15.07 17.13 -27.72
CA THR A 1002 -14.07 16.07 -27.94
C THR A 1002 -13.49 15.46 -26.66
N ILE A 1003 -13.90 15.96 -25.49
CA ILE A 1003 -13.48 15.41 -24.18
C ILE A 1003 -14.50 14.32 -23.78
N PRO A 1004 -14.08 13.06 -23.59
CA PRO A 1004 -15.01 11.93 -23.45
C PRO A 1004 -15.98 12.02 -22.26
N ASN A 1005 -15.48 12.44 -21.09
CA ASN A 1005 -16.20 12.62 -19.84
C ASN A 1005 -15.33 13.39 -18.84
N VAL A 1006 -15.94 13.97 -17.81
CA VAL A 1006 -15.23 14.78 -16.82
C VAL A 1006 -14.21 13.97 -16.01
N SER A 1007 -14.46 12.67 -15.76
CA SER A 1007 -13.54 11.83 -14.98
C SER A 1007 -12.21 11.59 -15.69
N ALA A 1008 -12.12 11.89 -17.00
CA ALA A 1008 -10.87 11.88 -17.75
C ALA A 1008 -10.08 13.20 -17.67
N VAL A 1009 -10.55 14.20 -16.88
CA VAL A 1009 -10.01 15.56 -16.86
C VAL A 1009 -9.45 15.93 -15.48
N LEU A 1010 -8.27 16.54 -15.46
CA LEU A 1010 -7.71 17.22 -14.29
C LEU A 1010 -7.70 18.74 -14.54
N PHE A 1011 -8.28 19.50 -13.60
CA PHE A 1011 -8.40 20.96 -13.70
C PHE A 1011 -7.42 21.67 -12.78
N ARG A 1012 -7.04 22.90 -13.18
CA ARG A 1012 -6.49 23.88 -12.25
C ARG A 1012 -7.62 24.38 -11.35
N HIS A 1013 -7.43 24.31 -10.03
CA HIS A 1013 -8.46 24.60 -9.03
C HIS A 1013 -9.08 25.99 -9.20
N ASP A 1014 -8.25 27.03 -9.24
CA ASP A 1014 -8.71 28.43 -9.36
C ASP A 1014 -9.59 28.65 -10.60
N SER A 1015 -9.25 28.01 -11.72
CA SER A 1015 -9.97 28.16 -12.98
C SER A 1015 -11.33 27.49 -12.93
N LEU A 1016 -11.40 26.23 -12.47
CA LEU A 1016 -12.68 25.56 -12.29
C LEU A 1016 -13.55 26.29 -11.26
N CYS A 1017 -13.00 26.64 -10.10
CA CYS A 1017 -13.73 27.31 -9.04
C CYS A 1017 -14.32 28.67 -9.50
N LYS A 1018 -13.54 29.46 -10.24
CA LYS A 1018 -13.99 30.73 -10.81
C LYS A 1018 -15.12 30.56 -11.83
N VAL A 1019 -15.01 29.58 -12.73
CA VAL A 1019 -16.05 29.28 -13.73
C VAL A 1019 -17.34 28.81 -13.04
N MET A 1020 -17.23 27.84 -12.14
CA MET A 1020 -18.38 27.32 -11.40
C MET A 1020 -19.03 28.36 -10.49
N SER A 1021 -18.29 29.37 -10.02
CA SER A 1021 -18.87 30.44 -9.19
C SER A 1021 -19.59 31.52 -10.00
N ARG A 1022 -19.11 31.82 -11.22
CA ARG A 1022 -19.61 32.94 -12.03
C ARG A 1022 -20.67 32.51 -13.04
N GLU A 1023 -20.44 31.38 -13.71
CA GLU A 1023 -21.21 30.97 -14.89
C GLU A 1023 -22.22 29.86 -14.59
N LEU A 1024 -22.38 29.46 -13.32
CA LEU A 1024 -23.32 28.41 -12.93
C LEU A 1024 -24.75 28.62 -13.44
N PRO A 1025 -25.37 29.83 -13.37
CA PRO A 1025 -26.74 30.00 -13.85
C PRO A 1025 -26.90 29.66 -15.33
N GLN A 1026 -25.83 29.80 -16.12
CA GLN A 1026 -25.76 29.54 -17.55
C GLN A 1026 -25.52 28.05 -17.78
N ILE A 1027 -24.58 27.46 -17.05
CA ILE A 1027 -24.30 26.02 -17.07
C ILE A 1027 -25.56 25.20 -16.72
N LEU A 1028 -26.33 25.63 -15.72
CA LEU A 1028 -27.56 24.97 -15.29
C LEU A 1028 -28.70 24.98 -16.32
N ARG A 1029 -28.57 25.74 -17.43
CA ARG A 1029 -29.53 25.72 -18.53
C ARG A 1029 -29.40 24.47 -19.40
N TYR A 1030 -28.24 23.81 -19.36
CA TYR A 1030 -27.92 22.64 -20.18
C TYR A 1030 -28.07 21.36 -19.37
N LYS A 1031 -28.78 20.38 -19.92
CA LYS A 1031 -28.98 19.07 -19.30
C LYS A 1031 -27.99 18.03 -19.78
N VAL A 1032 -27.51 18.13 -21.02
CA VAL A 1032 -26.62 17.13 -21.62
C VAL A 1032 -25.22 17.67 -21.82
N ALA A 1033 -25.08 18.90 -22.29
CA ALA A 1033 -23.78 19.43 -22.74
C ALA A 1033 -23.23 20.58 -21.86
N GLY A 1034 -23.62 20.63 -20.58
CA GLY A 1034 -23.16 21.67 -19.65
C GLY A 1034 -21.67 21.60 -19.33
N ASP A 1035 -21.07 20.41 -19.39
CA ASP A 1035 -19.63 20.17 -19.23
C ASP A 1035 -18.82 20.83 -20.35
N TRP A 1036 -19.31 20.75 -21.59
CA TRP A 1036 -18.70 21.40 -22.75
C TRP A 1036 -18.61 22.92 -22.55
N LEU A 1037 -19.66 23.54 -22.01
CA LEU A 1037 -19.63 24.97 -21.68
C LEU A 1037 -18.58 25.29 -20.59
N VAL A 1038 -18.43 24.43 -19.59
CA VAL A 1038 -17.37 24.57 -18.58
C VAL A 1038 -16.00 24.54 -19.24
N TYR A 1039 -15.74 23.61 -20.16
CA TYR A 1039 -14.46 23.54 -20.88
C TYR A 1039 -14.19 24.83 -21.67
N LEU A 1040 -15.19 25.35 -22.40
CA LEU A 1040 -15.05 26.61 -23.13
C LEU A 1040 -14.69 27.77 -22.20
N TYR A 1041 -15.36 27.91 -21.05
CA TYR A 1041 -15.04 28.97 -20.09
C TYR A 1041 -13.67 28.81 -19.44
N VAL A 1042 -13.27 27.59 -19.09
CA VAL A 1042 -11.92 27.30 -18.54
C VAL A 1042 -10.83 27.66 -19.56
N LEU A 1043 -11.08 27.43 -20.85
CA LEU A 1043 -10.13 27.66 -21.93
C LEU A 1043 -10.09 29.10 -22.47
N LEU A 1044 -10.92 30.01 -21.97
CA LEU A 1044 -10.89 31.43 -22.36
C LEU A 1044 -9.49 32.05 -22.17
N ASN A 1045 -8.75 31.61 -21.15
CA ASN A 1045 -7.40 32.11 -20.87
C ASN A 1045 -6.51 30.95 -20.42
N GLY A 1046 -5.64 30.47 -21.32
CA GLY A 1046 -4.62 29.47 -21.02
C GLY A 1046 -4.51 28.37 -22.07
N LYS A 1047 -3.97 27.23 -21.66
CA LYS A 1047 -3.66 26.08 -22.51
C LYS A 1047 -4.37 24.82 -22.05
N ILE A 1048 -4.45 23.85 -22.96
CA ILE A 1048 -4.94 22.50 -22.73
C ILE A 1048 -3.86 21.49 -23.10
N PHE A 1049 -3.75 20.44 -22.31
CA PHE A 1049 -2.93 19.27 -22.60
C PHE A 1049 -3.81 18.05 -22.86
N TYR A 1050 -3.44 17.26 -23.87
CA TYR A 1050 -4.06 15.97 -24.16
C TYR A 1050 -3.02 14.84 -24.07
N ASP A 1051 -3.42 13.74 -23.44
CA ASP A 1051 -2.68 12.47 -23.43
C ASP A 1051 -3.43 11.39 -24.24
N PRO A 1052 -2.79 10.71 -25.21
CA PRO A 1052 -3.42 9.66 -26.00
C PRO A 1052 -3.67 8.36 -25.23
N GLN A 1053 -3.07 8.18 -24.05
CA GLN A 1053 -3.27 6.97 -23.26
C GLN A 1053 -4.70 6.85 -22.76
N VAL A 1054 -5.21 5.62 -22.76
CA VAL A 1054 -6.52 5.28 -22.21
C VAL A 1054 -6.36 5.07 -20.70
N SER A 1055 -6.47 6.15 -19.92
CA SER A 1055 -6.28 6.12 -18.46
C SER A 1055 -7.57 6.28 -17.66
N ASN A 1056 -8.72 6.44 -18.34
CA ASN A 1056 -10.05 6.51 -17.73
C ASN A 1056 -10.99 5.45 -18.33
N ARG A 1057 -11.92 4.92 -17.52
CA ARG A 1057 -13.00 4.04 -17.97
C ARG A 1057 -14.33 4.72 -17.68
N HIS A 1058 -15.02 5.15 -18.73
CA HIS A 1058 -16.26 5.89 -18.66
C HIS A 1058 -17.46 4.94 -18.73
N ARG A 1059 -18.31 4.95 -17.71
CA ARG A 1059 -19.48 4.07 -17.64
C ARG A 1059 -20.65 4.63 -18.44
N ARG A 1060 -21.18 3.78 -19.33
CA ARG A 1060 -22.29 4.09 -20.24
C ARG A 1060 -23.54 3.32 -19.82
N HIS A 1061 -24.48 4.00 -19.17
CA HIS A 1061 -25.78 3.40 -18.87
C HIS A 1061 -26.65 3.30 -20.12
N HIS A 1062 -27.26 2.14 -20.34
CA HIS A 1062 -28.30 1.95 -21.37
C HIS A 1062 -29.48 2.92 -21.21
N ASN A 1063 -29.70 3.40 -19.96
CA ASN A 1063 -30.69 4.41 -19.60
C ASN A 1063 -30.06 5.79 -19.28
N SER A 1064 -29.13 6.28 -20.11
CA SER A 1064 -28.48 7.59 -19.86
C SER A 1064 -29.47 8.77 -19.83
N VAL A 1065 -29.05 9.90 -19.25
CA VAL A 1065 -29.80 11.16 -19.04
C VAL A 1065 -30.55 11.66 -20.30
N THR A 1066 -30.16 11.19 -21.49
CA THR A 1066 -30.88 11.38 -22.77
C THR A 1066 -32.30 10.79 -22.82
N LEU A 1067 -32.72 9.90 -21.92
CA LEU A 1067 -34.11 9.40 -21.88
C LEU A 1067 -35.13 10.41 -21.37
N GLY A 1068 -34.70 11.43 -20.61
CA GLY A 1068 -35.58 12.48 -20.08
C GLY A 1068 -35.75 13.69 -21.00
N MET A 1069 -35.11 13.69 -22.18
CA MET A 1069 -35.03 14.85 -23.06
C MET A 1069 -35.34 14.46 -24.50
N THR A 1070 -36.05 15.34 -25.23
CA THR A 1070 -36.35 15.08 -26.64
C THR A 1070 -35.08 15.23 -27.47
N SER A 1071 -34.94 14.42 -28.53
CA SER A 1071 -33.89 14.56 -29.54
C SER A 1071 -33.72 16.00 -30.06
N ALA A 1072 -34.81 16.75 -30.16
CA ALA A 1072 -34.81 18.15 -30.58
C ALA A 1072 -34.13 19.08 -29.56
N ALA A 1073 -34.35 18.87 -28.26
CA ALA A 1073 -33.69 19.66 -27.22
C ALA A 1073 -32.19 19.37 -27.13
N HIS A 1074 -31.77 18.10 -27.34
CA HIS A 1074 -30.34 17.76 -27.39
C HIS A 1074 -29.65 18.44 -28.57
N TYR A 1075 -30.28 18.38 -29.75
CA TYR A 1075 -29.79 19.08 -30.93
C TYR A 1075 -29.65 20.59 -30.68
N GLN A 1076 -30.66 21.20 -30.05
CA GLN A 1076 -30.65 22.63 -29.74
C GLN A 1076 -29.53 23.03 -28.76
N GLU A 1077 -29.26 22.24 -27.71
CA GLU A 1077 -28.14 22.50 -26.80
C GLU A 1077 -26.80 22.53 -27.55
N VAL A 1078 -26.57 21.61 -28.49
CA VAL A 1078 -25.35 21.57 -29.29
C VAL A 1078 -25.24 22.78 -30.22
N VAL A 1079 -26.34 23.21 -30.85
CA VAL A 1079 -26.37 24.43 -31.67
C VAL A 1079 -25.96 25.65 -30.83
N GLU A 1080 -26.58 25.83 -29.66
CA GLU A 1080 -26.28 26.95 -28.76
C GLU A 1080 -24.82 26.93 -28.28
N LEU A 1081 -24.23 25.76 -28.06
CA LEU A 1081 -22.82 25.66 -27.64
C LEU A 1081 -21.83 25.97 -28.76
N GLN A 1082 -22.12 25.57 -30.01
CA GLN A 1082 -21.32 26.02 -31.15
C GLN A 1082 -21.41 27.55 -31.35
N GLU A 1083 -22.58 28.15 -31.10
CA GLU A 1083 -22.75 29.61 -31.11
C GLU A 1083 -21.96 30.28 -29.97
N CYS A 1084 -22.01 29.71 -28.76
CA CYS A 1084 -21.20 30.15 -27.62
C CYS A 1084 -19.71 30.13 -27.99
N ALA A 1085 -19.21 29.01 -28.51
CA ALA A 1085 -17.82 28.88 -28.94
C ALA A 1085 -17.43 29.96 -29.97
N ARG A 1086 -18.27 30.23 -30.99
CA ARG A 1086 -18.04 31.28 -31.99
C ARG A 1086 -18.04 32.70 -31.41
N SER A 1087 -18.84 32.95 -30.37
CA SER A 1087 -18.88 34.26 -29.71
C SER A 1087 -17.71 34.49 -28.75
N MET A 1088 -17.16 33.41 -28.17
CA MET A 1088 -16.06 33.45 -27.22
C MET A 1088 -14.68 33.39 -27.89
N PHE A 1089 -14.56 32.70 -29.02
CA PHE A 1089 -13.29 32.41 -29.69
C PHE A 1089 -13.33 32.75 -31.18
N GLN A 1090 -12.17 33.15 -31.72
CA GLN A 1090 -12.01 33.30 -33.16
C GLN A 1090 -11.94 31.92 -33.83
N MET A 1091 -12.91 31.62 -34.70
CA MET A 1091 -12.97 30.38 -35.46
C MET A 1091 -12.70 30.61 -36.94
N SER A 1092 -11.94 29.70 -37.56
CA SER A 1092 -11.68 29.67 -38.99
C SER A 1092 -12.91 29.27 -39.78
N GLU A 1093 -12.98 29.66 -41.06
CA GLU A 1093 -14.06 29.25 -41.96
C GLU A 1093 -14.15 27.72 -42.08
N THR A 1094 -13.00 27.03 -42.08
CA THR A 1094 -12.93 25.56 -42.11
C THR A 1094 -13.59 24.95 -40.88
N SER A 1095 -13.30 25.48 -39.69
CA SER A 1095 -13.91 25.02 -38.44
C SER A 1095 -15.41 25.31 -38.37
N ILE A 1096 -15.84 26.46 -38.88
CA ILE A 1096 -17.27 26.82 -38.97
C ILE A 1096 -18.01 25.86 -39.92
N ALA A 1097 -17.38 25.50 -41.05
CA ALA A 1097 -17.93 24.52 -41.97
C ALA A 1097 -18.01 23.12 -41.34
N ALA A 1098 -16.97 22.67 -40.62
CA ALA A 1098 -16.96 21.41 -39.90
C ALA A 1098 -18.05 21.35 -38.80
N ALA A 1099 -18.23 22.44 -38.04
CA ALA A 1099 -19.30 22.60 -37.05
C ALA A 1099 -20.69 22.42 -37.69
N THR A 1100 -20.92 23.04 -38.84
CA THR A 1100 -22.17 22.91 -39.60
C THR A 1100 -22.39 21.47 -40.10
N ALA A 1101 -21.35 20.83 -40.64
CA ALA A 1101 -21.43 19.44 -41.10
C ALA A 1101 -21.69 18.45 -39.95
N TYR A 1102 -21.12 18.71 -38.77
CA TYR A 1102 -21.42 17.93 -37.57
C TYR A 1102 -22.89 18.06 -37.14
N LEU A 1103 -23.46 19.27 -37.17
CA LEU A 1103 -24.89 19.46 -36.89
C LEU A 1103 -25.77 18.66 -37.85
N GLU A 1104 -25.48 18.64 -39.16
CA GLU A 1104 -26.24 17.82 -40.10
C GLU A 1104 -26.19 16.33 -39.76
N THR A 1105 -25.01 15.85 -39.36
CA THR A 1105 -24.80 14.45 -38.96
C THR A 1105 -25.56 14.13 -37.67
N LEU A 1106 -25.44 14.99 -36.67
CA LEU A 1106 -26.13 14.86 -35.39
C LEU A 1106 -27.65 14.90 -35.57
N ARG A 1107 -28.15 15.79 -36.43
CA ARG A 1107 -29.58 15.91 -36.74
C ARG A 1107 -30.15 14.61 -37.32
N LYS A 1108 -29.40 13.97 -38.22
CA LYS A 1108 -29.75 12.65 -38.79
C LYS A 1108 -29.71 11.56 -37.71
N TYR A 1109 -28.65 11.53 -36.90
CA TYR A 1109 -28.49 10.58 -35.81
C TYR A 1109 -29.62 10.65 -34.76
N LEU A 1110 -30.03 11.87 -34.41
CA LEU A 1110 -31.10 12.12 -33.43
C LEU A 1110 -32.52 12.06 -34.02
N GLY A 1111 -32.66 11.97 -35.35
CA GLY A 1111 -33.97 11.89 -36.03
C GLY A 1111 -34.80 13.18 -35.98
N VAL A 1112 -34.15 14.36 -35.98
CA VAL A 1112 -34.85 15.66 -35.89
C VAL A 1112 -35.28 16.16 -37.28
N ALA A 1113 -36.58 16.43 -37.45
CA ALA A 1113 -37.17 16.88 -38.72
C ALA A 1113 -36.58 18.21 -39.21
N SER A 1114 -36.52 18.42 -40.53
CA SER A 1114 -36.15 19.72 -41.11
C SER A 1114 -37.18 20.76 -40.73
N ALA A 1115 -36.74 21.94 -40.31
CA ALA A 1115 -37.57 23.12 -40.42
C ALA A 1115 -38.08 23.20 -41.88
N PRO A 1116 -39.37 23.48 -42.12
CA PRO A 1116 -39.84 23.77 -43.46
C PRO A 1116 -38.96 24.90 -44.01
N ALA A 1117 -38.49 24.77 -45.25
CA ALA A 1117 -37.84 25.88 -45.93
C ALA A 1117 -38.80 27.08 -45.90
N THR A 1118 -38.49 28.09 -45.10
CA THR A 1118 -39.14 29.38 -45.21
C THR A 1118 -38.65 30.00 -46.51
N GLU A 1119 -39.47 29.92 -47.55
CA GLU A 1119 -39.39 30.85 -48.68
C GLU A 1119 -39.61 32.26 -48.13
N GLY A 1120 -38.63 33.15 -48.32
CA GLY A 1120 -38.70 34.56 -47.93
C GLY A 1120 -37.34 35.17 -47.70
#